data_AF-A0A8I0BMP1-F1
#
_entry.id   AF-A0A8I0BMP1-F1
#
_cell.length_a   1.000
_cell.length_b   1.000
_cell.length_c   1.000
_cell.angle_alpha   90.00
_cell.angle_beta   90.00
_cell.angle_gamma   90.00
#
_symmetry.space_group_name_H-M   'P 1'
#
loop_
_entity.id
_entity.type
_entity.pdbx_description
1 polymer ?
#
loop_
_entity_poly.entity_id
_entity_poly.type
_entity_poly.pdbx_seq_one_letter_code
_entity_poly.pdbx_strand_id
1 'polypeptide(L)'
;MKWIEIYKKLVNIDTGPDLPFEEKLRRTSFLTEILEDLGFRVEKREAAYVAFRGKPPYITLIGHLDTVFPEGESKRRPFTIEGNIAKGPGVCDMKGGVVILLESLKRFLQQNDTDLCVVLNVDEELGSPLSGELFKEVAGMSSHCLSFEPGRENGELISSRKGIISLWLFARGKKGHASRLDEGANAIVELAFKVMELTSLNGRFPNLTLNPTIVKGGAESNVTPDKAEVYFDVRYYDDKEYEFLEETLKRLSAVHPEANVSYSLKLRRLPMKEDPDFVNIVKMSAEEIGMTVSFVRATGGGDVAFFSQNGVPSIDGLGIPGGKMHSEDEYARLDQFEDRVNLVVHLLRKLGGEKMFVDTTLRDGHQSLIATRMRTEDMLPALEAFDRMNFHSMEVWGGATFDVAVRFLNENPWERLKKIREGLKNTKIQMLLRGQNLVGYRHYADDVVELFIKKVAEYGLDIIRIFDALNDERNLQKSIEESKKHGLHVQVAISYTVSPVHTLDYYLDFARKLLDMGVDSICIKDMAGLLTPKRAYELVRALKEKFGVPVEVHSHCTTGFAPLAYQAAYEAGADFFDTAISPFSMGTSQPTFETMYYAFRGNGKEDFDREALKFLVDHFTKVRMKYVEYDVGMKYPDSRIIFSQIPGGMYSNLLKQLKEQRMEHLLDKVLEEVPRVQKDLGYPPLVTPTSQIVGVQAFLNVVYGRYERITNETKNYVKGLYGRPPAPIDPELMRKILGDEKPIDFRPADLLEPELDKARKELGILAETDEDLLIAVILGEVGKKFLRKKYEEKIGVDFNYLESLSDFTDDMPVYPV
;
A
#
# COMPACT_ATOMS: atom_id res chain seq x y z
N MET A 1 -17.42 11.11 2.45
CA MET A 1 -18.59 11.07 1.54
C MET A 1 -18.54 9.81 0.70
N LYS A 2 -19.67 9.17 0.36
CA LYS A 2 -19.69 8.03 -0.58
C LYS A 2 -19.49 8.52 -2.02
N TRP A 3 -18.87 7.72 -2.89
CA TRP A 3 -18.58 8.13 -4.28
C TRP A 3 -19.84 8.59 -5.04
N ILE A 4 -20.99 7.93 -4.82
CA ILE A 4 -22.25 8.28 -5.49
C ILE A 4 -22.81 9.65 -5.06
N GLU A 5 -22.52 10.08 -3.83
CA GLU A 5 -22.94 11.40 -3.33
C GLU A 5 -22.09 12.51 -3.96
N ILE A 6 -20.79 12.27 -4.12
CA ILE A 6 -19.87 13.16 -4.85
C ILE A 6 -20.34 13.27 -6.30
N TYR A 7 -20.66 12.14 -6.94
CA TYR A 7 -21.10 12.11 -8.32
C TYR A 7 -22.39 12.90 -8.54
N LYS A 8 -23.39 12.65 -7.70
CA LYS A 8 -24.64 13.42 -7.71
C LYS A 8 -24.40 14.91 -7.50
N LYS A 9 -23.49 15.29 -6.59
CA LYS A 9 -23.15 16.70 -6.35
C LYS A 9 -22.49 17.33 -7.57
N LEU A 10 -21.49 16.67 -8.17
CA LEU A 10 -20.79 17.17 -9.36
C LEU A 10 -21.73 17.36 -10.55
N VAL A 11 -22.53 16.35 -10.90
CA VAL A 11 -23.43 16.44 -12.07
C VAL A 11 -24.45 17.55 -11.90
N ASN A 12 -24.87 17.84 -10.66
CA ASN A 12 -25.80 18.92 -10.36
C ASN A 12 -25.15 20.32 -10.24
N ILE A 13 -23.90 20.50 -10.65
CA ILE A 13 -23.20 21.79 -10.68
C ILE A 13 -22.98 22.20 -12.14
N ASP A 14 -23.51 23.35 -12.57
CA ASP A 14 -23.26 23.86 -13.93
C ASP A 14 -21.88 24.50 -14.05
N THR A 15 -21.12 24.10 -15.07
CA THR A 15 -19.76 24.55 -15.41
C THR A 15 -19.60 24.83 -16.92
N GLY A 16 -20.70 25.26 -17.54
CA GLY A 16 -20.84 25.54 -18.97
C GLY A 16 -19.90 26.59 -19.56
N PRO A 17 -19.80 26.66 -20.91
CA PRO A 17 -18.94 27.62 -21.61
C PRO A 17 -19.35 29.09 -21.41
N ASP A 18 -20.57 29.34 -20.94
CA ASP A 18 -21.15 30.65 -20.62
C ASP A 18 -20.71 31.20 -19.25
N LEU A 19 -20.04 30.40 -18.43
CA LEU A 19 -19.55 30.80 -17.10
C LEU A 19 -18.06 31.18 -17.11
N PRO A 20 -17.66 32.25 -16.38
CA PRO A 20 -16.25 32.57 -16.17
C PRO A 20 -15.49 31.45 -15.46
N PHE A 21 -14.20 31.26 -15.78
CA PHE A 21 -13.36 30.20 -15.17
C PHE A 21 -13.34 30.25 -13.64
N GLU A 22 -13.22 31.45 -13.07
CA GLU A 22 -13.23 31.67 -11.62
C GLU A 22 -14.53 31.16 -10.96
N GLU A 23 -15.67 31.35 -11.63
CA GLU A 23 -16.96 30.89 -11.15
C GLU A 23 -17.08 29.36 -11.26
N LYS A 24 -16.57 28.76 -12.35
CA LYS A 24 -16.51 27.30 -12.50
C LYS A 24 -15.69 26.66 -11.37
N LEU A 25 -14.50 27.20 -11.09
CA LEU A 25 -13.64 26.74 -9.98
C LEU A 25 -14.36 26.93 -8.65
N ARG A 26 -14.92 28.11 -8.36
CA ARG A 26 -15.64 28.38 -7.11
C ARG A 26 -16.76 27.37 -6.85
N ARG A 27 -17.50 26.95 -7.88
CA ARG A 27 -18.58 25.96 -7.75
C ARG A 27 -18.09 24.56 -7.44
N THR A 28 -16.89 24.21 -7.87
CA THR A 28 -16.28 22.89 -7.69
C THR A 28 -15.24 22.85 -6.57
N SER A 29 -15.11 23.92 -5.78
CA SER A 29 -14.09 24.06 -4.74
C SER A 29 -14.11 22.98 -3.67
N PHE A 30 -15.25 22.34 -3.41
CA PHE A 30 -15.32 21.24 -2.44
C PHE A 30 -14.43 20.04 -2.80
N LEU A 31 -13.98 19.93 -4.06
CA LEU A 31 -13.01 18.92 -4.47
C LEU A 31 -11.63 19.17 -3.87
N THR A 32 -11.27 20.43 -3.57
CA THR A 32 -9.99 20.74 -2.95
C THR A 32 -9.94 20.19 -1.53
N GLU A 33 -11.04 20.32 -0.76
CA GLU A 33 -11.17 19.75 0.58
C GLU A 33 -10.99 18.23 0.56
N ILE A 34 -11.59 17.54 -0.43
CA ILE A 34 -11.45 16.09 -0.57
C ILE A 34 -9.99 15.70 -0.85
N LEU A 35 -9.28 16.46 -1.68
CA LEU A 35 -7.88 16.19 -1.99
C LEU A 35 -6.97 16.52 -0.78
N GLU A 36 -7.27 17.58 -0.04
CA GLU A 36 -6.56 17.94 1.20
C GLU A 36 -6.74 16.87 2.29
N ASP A 37 -7.96 16.33 2.46
CA ASP A 37 -8.25 15.19 3.35
C ASP A 37 -7.47 13.93 2.95
N LEU A 38 -7.17 13.77 1.66
CA LEU A 38 -6.30 12.71 1.13
C LEU A 38 -4.81 13.05 1.23
N GLY A 39 -4.45 14.15 1.91
CA GLY A 39 -3.08 14.57 2.18
C GLY A 39 -2.37 15.26 1.02
N PHE A 40 -3.10 15.78 0.04
CA PHE A 40 -2.52 16.61 -1.01
C PHE A 40 -2.40 18.07 -0.57
N ARG A 41 -1.35 18.74 -1.03
CA ARG A 41 -1.28 20.20 -1.06
C ARG A 41 -1.93 20.71 -2.33
N VAL A 42 -3.08 21.36 -2.22
CA VAL A 42 -3.83 21.88 -3.37
C VAL A 42 -3.45 23.33 -3.66
N GLU A 43 -3.21 23.63 -4.92
CA GLU A 43 -2.93 24.96 -5.42
C GLU A 43 -3.95 25.33 -6.50
N LYS A 44 -4.58 26.50 -6.34
CA LYS A 44 -5.49 27.05 -7.36
C LYS A 44 -4.68 27.81 -8.41
N ARG A 45 -4.95 27.51 -9.69
CA ARG A 45 -4.47 28.21 -10.88
C ARG A 45 -5.63 28.91 -11.57
N GLU A 46 -5.35 29.70 -12.60
CA GLU A 46 -6.34 30.55 -13.29
C GLU A 46 -7.53 29.75 -13.86
N ALA A 47 -7.28 28.54 -14.37
CA ALA A 47 -8.31 27.65 -14.94
C ALA A 47 -8.23 26.21 -14.43
N ALA A 48 -7.55 25.95 -13.31
CA ALA A 48 -7.39 24.59 -12.78
C ALA A 48 -7.09 24.52 -11.28
N TYR A 49 -7.35 23.36 -10.70
CA TYR A 49 -6.77 22.92 -9.44
C TYR A 49 -5.60 21.98 -9.70
N VAL A 50 -4.48 22.20 -9.03
CA VAL A 50 -3.30 21.33 -9.08
C VAL A 50 -2.99 20.86 -7.67
N ALA A 51 -3.02 19.55 -7.44
CA ALA A 51 -2.80 18.98 -6.13
C ALA A 51 -1.56 18.09 -6.15
N PHE A 52 -0.61 18.36 -5.24
CA PHE A 52 0.64 17.62 -5.12
C PHE A 52 0.68 16.81 -3.84
N ARG A 53 1.14 15.56 -3.95
CA ARG A 53 1.48 14.71 -2.81
C ARG A 53 2.84 14.09 -3.06
N GLY A 54 3.79 14.33 -2.15
CA GLY A 54 5.15 13.81 -2.29
C GLY A 54 6.08 14.72 -3.11
N LYS A 55 7.01 14.12 -3.89
CA LYS A 55 8.05 14.82 -4.67
C LYS A 55 8.10 14.32 -6.12
N PRO A 56 8.51 15.15 -7.09
CA PRO A 56 8.63 14.69 -8.48
C PRO A 56 9.75 13.63 -8.63
N PRO A 57 9.65 12.71 -9.62
CA PRO A 57 8.63 12.69 -10.67
C PRO A 57 7.30 12.06 -10.24
N TYR A 58 6.18 12.71 -10.54
CA TYR A 58 4.85 12.28 -10.12
C TYR A 58 4.20 11.31 -11.12
N ILE A 59 3.33 10.41 -10.63
CA ILE A 59 2.26 9.87 -11.48
C ILE A 59 1.14 10.91 -11.51
N THR A 60 0.86 11.46 -12.69
CA THR A 60 -0.11 12.55 -12.83
C THR A 60 -1.46 12.02 -13.30
N LEU A 61 -2.51 12.36 -12.57
CA LEU A 61 -3.90 12.05 -12.88
C LEU A 61 -4.59 13.32 -13.36
N ILE A 62 -5.19 13.30 -14.56
CA ILE A 62 -5.85 14.48 -15.14
C ILE A 62 -7.33 14.24 -15.40
N GLY A 63 -8.10 15.31 -15.23
CA GLY A 63 -9.51 15.38 -15.59
C GLY A 63 -9.95 16.83 -15.74
N HIS A 64 -11.15 17.04 -16.30
CA HIS A 64 -11.75 18.37 -16.40
C HIS A 64 -13.11 18.41 -15.71
N LEU A 65 -13.51 19.63 -15.35
CA LEU A 65 -14.70 19.92 -14.54
C LEU A 65 -15.74 20.71 -15.31
N ASP A 66 -15.37 21.32 -16.44
CA ASP A 66 -16.29 21.99 -17.35
C ASP A 66 -17.06 21.00 -18.23
N THR A 67 -18.18 21.48 -18.76
CA THR A 67 -19.06 20.74 -19.65
C THR A 67 -19.48 21.64 -20.81
N VAL A 68 -19.90 21.08 -21.94
CA VAL A 68 -20.49 21.84 -23.06
C VAL A 68 -21.85 22.51 -22.75
N PHE A 69 -22.52 22.14 -21.66
CA PHE A 69 -23.90 22.57 -21.40
C PHE A 69 -23.99 23.94 -20.70
N PRO A 70 -24.94 24.82 -21.08
CA PRO A 70 -25.07 26.16 -20.49
C PRO A 70 -25.56 26.13 -19.04
N GLU A 71 -25.44 27.27 -18.34
CA GLU A 71 -25.96 27.44 -16.98
C GLU A 71 -27.47 27.16 -16.90
N GLY A 72 -27.88 26.44 -15.85
CA GLY A 72 -29.26 26.00 -15.60
C GLY A 72 -29.56 24.60 -16.11
N GLU A 73 -28.68 23.98 -16.89
CA GLU A 73 -28.93 22.67 -17.47
C GLU A 73 -29.07 21.57 -16.42
N SER A 74 -28.26 21.58 -15.36
CA SER A 74 -28.35 20.62 -14.26
C SER A 74 -29.68 20.71 -13.49
N LYS A 75 -30.34 21.86 -13.49
CA LYS A 75 -31.70 21.98 -12.92
C LYS A 75 -32.75 21.36 -13.84
N ARG A 76 -32.55 21.45 -15.16
CA ARG A 76 -33.45 20.89 -16.18
C ARG A 76 -33.33 19.36 -16.23
N ARG A 77 -32.11 18.83 -16.18
CA ARG A 77 -31.78 17.40 -16.24
C ARG A 77 -30.88 17.03 -15.07
N PRO A 78 -31.42 16.99 -13.83
CA PRO A 78 -30.62 16.66 -12.67
C PRO A 78 -30.07 15.23 -12.75
N PHE A 79 -29.05 14.96 -11.96
CA PHE A 79 -28.49 13.62 -11.85
C PHE A 79 -29.56 12.59 -11.44
N THR A 80 -29.77 11.60 -12.29
CA THR A 80 -30.68 10.47 -12.04
C THR A 80 -30.01 9.15 -12.34
N ILE A 81 -30.46 8.09 -11.66
CA ILE A 81 -30.02 6.71 -11.89
C ILE A 81 -31.24 5.87 -12.27
N GLU A 82 -31.14 5.16 -13.38
CA GLU A 82 -32.13 4.20 -13.87
C GLU A 82 -31.43 2.85 -14.08
N GLY A 83 -31.62 1.90 -13.14
CA GLY A 83 -30.89 0.65 -13.15
C GLY A 83 -29.38 0.88 -13.02
N ASN A 84 -28.60 0.44 -14.02
CA ASN A 84 -27.15 0.62 -14.08
C ASN A 84 -26.72 1.86 -14.87
N ILE A 85 -27.65 2.73 -15.26
CA ILE A 85 -27.38 3.90 -16.08
C ILE A 85 -27.54 5.17 -15.27
N ALA A 86 -26.51 6.01 -15.25
CA ALA A 86 -26.58 7.38 -14.74
C ALA A 86 -26.80 8.36 -15.90
N LYS A 87 -27.65 9.38 -15.67
CA LYS A 87 -27.98 10.44 -16.63
C LYS A 87 -27.81 11.83 -16.00
N GLY A 88 -27.51 12.82 -16.83
CA GLY A 88 -27.36 14.23 -16.44
C GLY A 88 -26.23 14.91 -17.22
N PRO A 89 -26.07 16.24 -17.13
CA PRO A 89 -25.05 16.98 -17.87
C PRO A 89 -23.63 16.64 -17.39
N GLY A 90 -22.82 16.14 -18.32
CA GLY A 90 -21.44 15.76 -18.07
C GLY A 90 -21.30 14.53 -17.19
N VAL A 91 -22.34 13.70 -17.13
CA VAL A 91 -22.34 12.46 -16.35
C VAL A 91 -21.23 11.52 -16.83
N CYS A 92 -21.03 11.40 -18.14
CA CYS A 92 -19.96 10.62 -18.73
C CYS A 92 -18.74 11.49 -19.03
N ASP A 93 -18.95 12.64 -19.68
CA ASP A 93 -17.91 13.58 -20.12
C ASP A 93 -18.01 14.91 -19.33
N MET A 94 -17.28 15.08 -18.23
CA MET A 94 -16.28 14.16 -17.68
C MET A 94 -16.40 13.96 -16.16
N LYS A 95 -17.49 14.41 -15.55
CA LYS A 95 -17.66 14.36 -14.08
C LYS A 95 -17.64 12.94 -13.53
N GLY A 96 -18.13 11.96 -14.28
CA GLY A 96 -18.02 10.55 -13.90
C GLY A 96 -16.57 10.05 -13.82
N GLY A 97 -15.68 10.51 -14.70
CA GLY A 97 -14.26 10.23 -14.65
C GLY A 97 -13.57 10.84 -13.43
N VAL A 98 -13.92 12.06 -13.05
CA VAL A 98 -13.43 12.69 -11.80
C VAL A 98 -13.81 11.88 -10.56
N VAL A 99 -15.00 11.27 -10.55
CA VAL A 99 -15.43 10.41 -9.43
C VAL A 99 -14.59 9.13 -9.37
N ILE A 100 -14.28 8.50 -10.50
CA ILE A 100 -13.38 7.34 -10.57
C ILE A 100 -11.99 7.72 -10.06
N LEU A 101 -11.46 8.88 -10.47
CA LEU A 101 -10.18 9.40 -10.00
C LEU A 101 -10.16 9.49 -8.47
N LEU A 102 -11.15 10.17 -7.87
CA LEU A 102 -11.20 10.39 -6.42
C LEU A 102 -11.37 9.09 -5.63
N GLU A 103 -12.23 8.18 -6.09
CA GLU A 103 -12.44 6.89 -5.44
C GLU A 103 -11.18 6.00 -5.55
N SER A 104 -10.48 6.05 -6.68
CA SER A 104 -9.22 5.33 -6.88
C SER A 104 -8.13 5.84 -5.94
N LEU A 105 -7.97 7.17 -5.81
CA LEU A 105 -7.02 7.78 -4.86
C LEU A 105 -7.34 7.37 -3.42
N LYS A 106 -8.62 7.42 -3.04
CA LYS A 106 -9.06 7.05 -1.70
C LYS A 106 -8.72 5.59 -1.35
N ARG A 107 -8.92 4.65 -2.28
CA ARG A 107 -8.56 3.23 -2.07
C ARG A 107 -7.05 3.01 -2.10
N PHE A 108 -6.34 3.69 -2.99
CA PHE A 108 -4.90 3.53 -3.18
C PHE A 108 -4.08 4.07 -1.99
N LEU A 109 -4.41 5.28 -1.53
CA LEU A 109 -3.65 6.00 -0.49
C LEU A 109 -3.85 5.46 0.93
N GLN A 110 -4.80 4.54 1.14
CA GLN A 110 -4.91 3.81 2.41
C GLN A 110 -3.69 2.92 2.68
N GLN A 111 -2.95 2.54 1.64
CA GLN A 111 -1.93 1.49 1.72
C GLN A 111 -0.59 1.89 1.10
N ASN A 112 -0.56 2.98 0.33
CA ASN A 112 0.58 3.36 -0.48
C ASN A 112 0.96 4.81 -0.24
N ASP A 113 2.26 5.06 -0.25
CA ASP A 113 2.82 6.41 -0.22
C ASP A 113 3.62 6.60 -1.50
N THR A 114 2.91 7.03 -2.54
CA THR A 114 3.45 7.28 -3.88
C THR A 114 3.34 8.75 -4.18
N ASP A 115 4.32 9.26 -4.91
CA ASP A 115 4.35 10.65 -5.36
C ASP A 115 3.31 10.86 -6.49
N LEU A 116 2.28 11.64 -6.19
CA LEU A 116 1.12 11.85 -7.08
C LEU A 116 0.89 13.34 -7.37
N CYS A 117 0.42 13.61 -8.58
CA CYS A 117 -0.10 14.91 -8.97
C CYS A 117 -1.51 14.75 -9.52
N VAL A 118 -2.43 15.63 -9.17
CA VAL A 118 -3.78 15.68 -9.74
C VAL A 118 -4.00 17.04 -10.38
N VAL A 119 -4.46 17.07 -11.64
CA VAL A 119 -4.85 18.30 -12.33
C VAL A 119 -6.32 18.21 -12.71
N LEU A 120 -7.12 19.18 -12.23
CA LEU A 120 -8.54 19.32 -12.56
C LEU A 120 -8.80 20.69 -13.18
N ASN A 121 -8.91 20.79 -14.51
CA ASN A 121 -9.14 22.06 -15.22
C ASN A 121 -10.62 22.35 -15.50
N VAL A 122 -10.94 23.58 -15.91
CA VAL A 122 -12.30 24.08 -16.21
C VAL A 122 -12.41 24.75 -17.59
N ASP A 123 -11.44 24.50 -18.46
CA ASP A 123 -11.33 25.09 -19.79
C ASP A 123 -11.07 24.06 -20.92
N GLU A 124 -11.25 22.76 -20.65
CA GLU A 124 -11.01 21.68 -21.63
C GLU A 124 -11.94 21.83 -22.84
N GLU A 125 -13.21 22.14 -22.61
CA GLU A 125 -14.25 22.22 -23.64
C GLU A 125 -14.03 23.44 -24.56
N LEU A 126 -13.13 24.36 -24.16
CA LEU A 126 -12.67 25.49 -24.95
C LEU A 126 -11.32 25.23 -25.63
N GLY A 127 -10.78 24.03 -25.49
CA GLY A 127 -9.48 23.58 -26.02
C GLY A 127 -8.29 23.93 -25.12
N SER A 128 -8.50 24.08 -23.82
CA SER A 128 -7.48 24.35 -22.79
C SER A 128 -6.59 25.56 -23.07
N PRO A 129 -7.16 26.75 -23.37
CA PRO A 129 -6.40 27.94 -23.73
C PRO A 129 -5.45 28.42 -22.61
N LEU A 130 -5.79 28.18 -21.34
CA LEU A 130 -4.96 28.56 -20.19
C LEU A 130 -4.27 27.34 -19.58
N SER A 131 -5.00 26.23 -19.42
CA SER A 131 -4.44 25.02 -18.81
C SER A 131 -3.40 24.33 -19.68
N GLY A 132 -3.33 24.62 -20.99
CA GLY A 132 -2.33 24.05 -21.89
C GLY A 132 -0.87 24.30 -21.48
N GLU A 133 -0.53 25.50 -21.00
CA GLU A 133 0.83 25.79 -20.50
C GLU A 133 1.07 25.12 -19.14
N LEU A 134 0.05 25.07 -18.28
CA LEU A 134 0.10 24.36 -17.01
C LEU A 134 0.37 22.86 -17.21
N PHE A 135 -0.29 22.22 -18.19
CA PHE A 135 -0.04 20.80 -18.47
C PHE A 135 1.40 20.55 -18.92
N LYS A 136 2.02 21.45 -19.68
CA LYS A 136 3.44 21.33 -20.07
C LYS A 136 4.36 21.46 -18.84
N GLU A 137 4.07 22.40 -17.95
CA GLU A 137 4.81 22.54 -16.67
C GLU A 137 4.74 21.25 -15.85
N VAL A 138 3.53 20.73 -15.64
CA VAL A 138 3.32 19.50 -14.85
C VAL A 138 3.91 18.27 -15.56
N ALA A 139 3.86 18.19 -16.89
CA ALA A 139 4.48 17.11 -17.66
C ALA A 139 5.99 17.04 -17.41
N GLY A 140 6.69 18.16 -17.29
CA GLY A 140 8.12 18.20 -16.94
C GLY A 140 8.46 17.63 -15.55
N MET A 141 7.45 17.44 -14.69
CA MET A 141 7.56 16.85 -13.37
C MET A 141 6.91 15.46 -13.27
N SER A 142 6.48 14.87 -14.39
CA SER A 142 5.69 13.64 -14.39
C SER A 142 6.48 12.45 -14.93
N SER A 143 6.32 11.28 -14.30
CA SER A 143 6.79 9.99 -14.84
C SER A 143 5.77 9.36 -15.77
N HIS A 144 4.47 9.52 -15.48
CA HIS A 144 3.35 8.95 -16.25
C HIS A 144 2.14 9.90 -16.19
N CYS A 145 1.24 9.80 -17.17
CA CYS A 145 -0.04 10.51 -17.18
C CYS A 145 -1.22 9.55 -17.37
N LEU A 146 -2.17 9.61 -16.44
CA LEU A 146 -3.42 8.86 -16.45
C LEU A 146 -4.58 9.85 -16.69
N SER A 147 -5.21 9.77 -17.85
CA SER A 147 -6.32 10.63 -18.22
C SER A 147 -7.67 9.94 -18.01
N PHE A 148 -8.55 10.62 -17.29
CA PHE A 148 -9.84 10.09 -16.84
C PHE A 148 -11.00 10.47 -17.76
N GLU A 149 -10.73 10.95 -18.97
CA GLU A 149 -11.77 11.06 -19.98
C GLU A 149 -12.47 9.71 -20.20
N PRO A 150 -13.75 9.72 -20.61
CA PRO A 150 -14.51 8.49 -20.72
C PRO A 150 -13.89 7.54 -21.75
N GLY A 151 -13.81 6.26 -21.38
CA GLY A 151 -13.58 5.19 -22.33
C GLY A 151 -14.74 5.09 -23.34
N ARG A 152 -14.59 4.22 -24.34
CA ARG A 152 -15.70 3.95 -25.27
C ARG A 152 -16.86 3.26 -24.56
N GLU A 153 -18.02 3.25 -25.21
CA GLU A 153 -19.26 2.66 -24.69
C GLU A 153 -19.12 1.16 -24.31
N ASN A 154 -18.25 0.44 -25.01
CA ASN A 154 -17.88 -0.96 -24.74
C ASN A 154 -16.75 -1.12 -23.69
N GLY A 155 -16.25 -0.02 -23.11
CA GLY A 155 -15.20 -0.03 -22.11
C GLY A 155 -13.77 0.13 -22.65
N GLU A 156 -13.59 0.27 -23.97
CA GLU A 156 -12.25 0.40 -24.58
C GLU A 156 -11.51 1.65 -24.11
N LEU A 157 -10.21 1.45 -23.85
CA LEU A 157 -9.27 2.51 -23.51
C LEU A 157 -8.74 3.18 -24.77
N ILE A 158 -8.21 4.39 -24.64
CA ILE A 158 -7.70 5.18 -25.75
C ILE A 158 -6.17 5.19 -25.69
N SER A 159 -5.53 4.53 -26.67
CA SER A 159 -4.06 4.47 -26.74
C SER A 159 -3.45 5.61 -27.54
N SER A 160 -4.23 6.27 -28.40
CA SER A 160 -3.79 7.47 -29.13
C SER A 160 -4.97 8.36 -29.50
N ARG A 161 -4.69 9.65 -29.67
CA ARG A 161 -5.64 10.69 -30.08
C ARG A 161 -5.11 11.49 -31.26
N LYS A 162 -5.96 11.84 -32.21
CA LYS A 162 -5.59 12.76 -33.31
C LYS A 162 -5.35 14.18 -32.79
N GLY A 163 -4.37 14.85 -33.37
CA GLY A 163 -4.18 16.29 -33.24
C GLY A 163 -5.21 17.07 -34.06
N ILE A 164 -5.30 18.38 -33.78
CA ILE A 164 -6.28 19.30 -34.37
C ILE A 164 -5.54 20.50 -34.94
N ILE A 165 -5.80 20.81 -36.20
CA ILE A 165 -5.25 21.97 -36.89
C ILE A 165 -6.40 22.78 -37.47
N SER A 166 -6.33 24.10 -37.27
CA SER A 166 -7.13 25.07 -37.98
C SER A 166 -6.41 25.47 -39.26
N LEU A 167 -7.01 25.20 -40.41
CA LEU A 167 -6.49 25.66 -41.70
C LEU A 167 -7.49 26.62 -42.34
N TRP A 168 -7.08 27.87 -42.56
CA TRP A 168 -7.80 28.81 -43.42
C TRP A 168 -7.12 28.90 -44.78
N LEU A 169 -7.90 28.80 -45.85
CA LEU A 169 -7.45 29.16 -47.19
C LEU A 169 -8.14 30.45 -47.63
N PHE A 170 -7.39 31.28 -48.33
CA PHE A 170 -7.86 32.55 -48.87
C PHE A 170 -7.53 32.62 -50.36
N ALA A 171 -8.54 32.86 -51.18
CA ALA A 171 -8.38 33.18 -52.59
C ALA A 171 -8.63 34.69 -52.80
N ARG A 172 -7.71 35.34 -53.49
CA ARG A 172 -7.86 36.72 -53.97
C ARG A 172 -7.84 36.73 -55.48
N GLY A 173 -8.92 37.19 -56.07
CA GLY A 173 -9.07 37.38 -57.50
C GLY A 173 -9.11 38.86 -57.87
N LYS A 174 -9.85 39.18 -58.93
CA LYS A 174 -9.95 40.53 -59.50
C LYS A 174 -11.42 40.84 -59.79
N LYS A 175 -11.88 42.01 -59.34
CA LYS A 175 -13.25 42.46 -59.60
C LYS A 175 -13.45 42.69 -61.09
N GLY A 176 -14.63 42.31 -61.58
CA GLY A 176 -15.10 42.54 -62.94
C GLY A 176 -16.63 42.52 -62.95
N HIS A 177 -17.23 42.83 -64.10
CA HIS A 177 -18.67 42.69 -64.24
C HIS A 177 -19.06 41.21 -64.31
N ALA A 178 -20.06 40.75 -63.56
CA ALA A 178 -20.40 39.32 -63.47
C ALA A 178 -20.76 38.67 -64.83
N SER A 179 -21.14 39.46 -65.83
CA SER A 179 -21.45 38.98 -67.19
C SER A 179 -20.27 39.06 -68.18
N ARG A 180 -19.11 39.58 -67.77
CA ARG A 180 -17.90 39.74 -68.61
C ARG A 180 -16.74 39.00 -67.95
N LEU A 181 -16.69 37.70 -68.21
CA LEU A 181 -15.81 36.75 -67.52
C LEU A 181 -14.31 37.02 -67.74
N ASP A 182 -13.96 37.76 -68.78
CA ASP A 182 -12.61 38.19 -69.12
C ASP A 182 -12.12 39.40 -68.31
N GLU A 183 -13.03 40.16 -67.70
CA GLU A 183 -12.70 41.37 -66.94
C GLU A 183 -12.33 41.11 -65.46
N GLY A 184 -12.54 39.88 -64.96
CA GLY A 184 -12.30 39.55 -63.55
C GLY A 184 -11.83 38.12 -63.32
N ALA A 185 -11.21 37.89 -62.17
CA ALA A 185 -10.77 36.57 -61.71
C ALA A 185 -11.64 36.16 -60.52
N ASN A 186 -12.43 35.10 -60.68
CA ASN A 186 -13.41 34.70 -59.66
C ASN A 186 -12.75 33.92 -58.52
N ALA A 187 -12.65 34.55 -57.35
CA ALA A 187 -12.05 33.97 -56.15
C ALA A 187 -12.82 32.74 -55.61
N ILE A 188 -14.15 32.67 -55.82
CA ILE A 188 -14.94 31.50 -55.38
C ILE A 188 -14.57 30.27 -56.21
N VAL A 189 -14.41 30.44 -57.53
CA VAL A 189 -14.03 29.35 -58.43
C VAL A 189 -12.61 28.87 -58.11
N GLU A 190 -11.69 29.80 -57.89
CA GLU A 190 -10.31 29.47 -57.48
C GLU A 190 -10.31 28.67 -56.16
N LEU A 191 -11.06 29.13 -55.16
CA LEU A 191 -11.17 28.44 -53.88
C LEU A 191 -11.78 27.03 -54.03
N ALA A 192 -12.77 26.85 -54.90
CA ALA A 192 -13.38 25.55 -55.15
C ALA A 192 -12.37 24.53 -55.71
N PHE A 193 -11.48 24.95 -56.63
CA PHE A 193 -10.39 24.08 -57.10
C PHE A 193 -9.47 23.66 -55.96
N LYS A 194 -9.08 24.60 -55.08
CA LYS A 194 -8.21 24.31 -53.94
C LYS A 194 -8.88 23.42 -52.89
N VAL A 195 -10.19 23.59 -52.67
CA VAL A 195 -10.95 22.69 -51.79
C VAL A 195 -10.95 21.27 -52.31
N MET A 196 -11.20 21.08 -53.61
CA MET A 196 -11.15 19.75 -54.24
C MET A 196 -9.74 19.16 -54.18
N GLU A 197 -8.70 19.96 -54.42
CA GLU A 197 -7.30 19.55 -54.34
C GLU A 197 -6.95 19.04 -52.93
N LEU A 198 -7.24 19.82 -51.89
CA LEU A 198 -6.93 19.45 -50.51
C LEU A 198 -7.78 18.30 -49.98
N THR A 199 -9.09 18.27 -50.29
CA THR A 199 -9.95 17.15 -49.86
C THR A 199 -9.58 15.84 -50.55
N SER A 200 -8.94 15.89 -51.73
CA SER A 200 -8.42 14.68 -52.40
C SER A 200 -7.26 14.00 -51.66
N LEU A 201 -6.67 14.66 -50.65
CA LEU A 201 -5.68 14.06 -49.76
C LEU A 201 -6.33 13.07 -48.78
N ASN A 202 -7.62 13.24 -48.48
CA ASN A 202 -8.37 12.30 -47.65
C ASN A 202 -8.38 10.92 -48.32
N GLY A 203 -8.02 9.88 -47.57
CA GLY A 203 -7.94 8.50 -48.08
C GLY A 203 -6.65 8.16 -48.84
N ARG A 204 -5.91 9.17 -49.37
CA ARG A 204 -4.52 8.97 -49.84
C ARG A 204 -3.54 8.87 -48.69
N PHE A 205 -3.77 9.65 -47.64
CA PHE A 205 -3.12 9.52 -46.35
C PHE A 205 -4.17 8.99 -45.36
N PRO A 206 -4.06 7.73 -44.90
CA PRO A 206 -5.17 7.03 -44.22
C PRO A 206 -5.63 7.70 -42.92
N ASN A 207 -4.77 8.51 -42.33
CA ASN A 207 -4.97 9.12 -41.01
C ASN A 207 -5.19 10.64 -41.06
N LEU A 208 -4.82 11.30 -42.16
CA LEU A 208 -5.03 12.72 -42.37
C LEU A 208 -6.49 12.95 -42.79
N THR A 209 -7.16 13.89 -42.14
CA THR A 209 -8.53 14.26 -42.46
C THR A 209 -8.60 15.77 -42.62
N LEU A 210 -9.04 16.25 -43.78
CA LEU A 210 -9.31 17.64 -44.07
C LEU A 210 -10.79 17.81 -44.34
N ASN A 211 -11.50 18.46 -43.42
CA ASN A 211 -12.93 18.68 -43.54
C ASN A 211 -13.24 20.18 -43.67
N PRO A 212 -13.66 20.68 -44.85
CA PRO A 212 -14.09 22.07 -44.98
C PRO A 212 -15.41 22.28 -44.24
N THR A 213 -15.44 23.19 -43.29
CA THR A 213 -16.60 23.40 -42.41
C THR A 213 -17.21 24.80 -42.49
N ILE A 214 -16.47 25.81 -42.97
CA ILE A 214 -16.98 27.18 -43.17
C ILE A 214 -16.49 27.70 -44.52
N VAL A 215 -17.37 28.28 -45.34
CA VAL A 215 -17.02 28.94 -46.60
C VAL A 215 -17.69 30.31 -46.70
N LYS A 216 -16.95 31.32 -47.19
CA LYS A 216 -17.47 32.66 -47.49
C LYS A 216 -16.89 33.18 -48.79
N GLY A 217 -17.67 33.90 -49.59
CA GLY A 217 -17.17 34.55 -50.81
C GLY A 217 -18.25 35.37 -51.53
N GLY A 218 -17.81 36.42 -52.22
CA GLY A 218 -18.70 37.37 -52.91
C GLY A 218 -19.33 38.40 -51.96
N ALA A 219 -19.72 39.55 -52.53
CA ALA A 219 -20.36 40.64 -51.80
C ALA A 219 -21.65 41.13 -52.49
N GLU A 220 -21.64 41.18 -53.82
CA GLU A 220 -22.74 41.69 -54.65
C GLU A 220 -22.99 40.72 -55.82
N SER A 221 -24.24 40.60 -56.28
CA SER A 221 -24.62 39.62 -57.31
C SER A 221 -24.15 39.97 -58.72
N ASN A 222 -23.83 41.24 -59.00
CA ASN A 222 -23.42 41.74 -60.31
C ASN A 222 -21.90 41.97 -60.44
N VAL A 223 -21.11 41.57 -59.44
CA VAL A 223 -19.64 41.73 -59.43
C VAL A 223 -18.98 40.36 -59.33
N THR A 224 -17.98 40.11 -60.17
CA THR A 224 -17.11 38.93 -60.04
C THR A 224 -16.40 38.97 -58.68
N PRO A 225 -16.60 37.96 -57.81
CA PRO A 225 -16.01 37.93 -56.47
C PRO A 225 -14.48 38.01 -56.51
N ASP A 226 -13.91 39.02 -55.86
CA ASP A 226 -12.45 39.18 -55.73
C ASP A 226 -11.88 38.55 -54.46
N LYS A 227 -12.73 38.07 -53.54
CA LYS A 227 -12.32 37.43 -52.29
C LYS A 227 -13.21 36.24 -51.95
N ALA A 228 -12.58 35.16 -51.50
CA ALA A 228 -13.24 34.01 -50.90
C ALA A 228 -12.31 33.38 -49.83
N GLU A 229 -12.90 32.81 -48.77
CA GLU A 229 -12.20 32.11 -47.70
C GLU A 229 -12.92 30.79 -47.34
N VAL A 230 -12.15 29.78 -46.95
CA VAL A 230 -12.68 28.51 -46.43
C VAL A 230 -11.86 28.07 -45.22
N TYR A 231 -12.54 27.55 -44.22
CA TYR A 231 -11.97 26.95 -43.03
C TYR A 231 -12.04 25.42 -43.13
N PHE A 232 -10.93 24.77 -42.81
CA PHE A 232 -10.82 23.33 -42.66
C PHE A 232 -10.55 22.98 -41.20
N ASP A 233 -11.32 22.03 -40.68
CA ASP A 233 -10.96 21.25 -39.51
C ASP A 233 -10.08 20.10 -39.98
N VAL A 234 -8.82 20.11 -39.53
CA VAL A 234 -7.82 19.13 -39.97
C VAL A 234 -7.40 18.25 -38.80
N ARG A 235 -7.37 16.93 -39.02
CA ARG A 235 -7.00 15.91 -38.01
C ARG A 235 -5.86 15.03 -38.51
N TYR A 236 -4.92 14.69 -37.62
CA TYR A 236 -3.71 13.93 -37.95
C TYR A 236 -3.22 13.12 -36.74
N TYR A 237 -2.44 12.07 -36.93
CA TYR A 237 -1.88 11.26 -35.83
C TYR A 237 -0.37 11.46 -35.62
N ASP A 238 0.39 11.74 -36.68
CA ASP A 238 1.84 11.82 -36.60
C ASP A 238 2.43 13.07 -37.26
N ASP A 239 3.67 13.39 -36.91
CA ASP A 239 4.34 14.60 -37.37
C ASP A 239 4.61 14.58 -38.88
N LYS A 240 4.72 13.40 -39.50
CA LYS A 240 4.95 13.26 -40.95
C LYS A 240 3.72 13.69 -41.74
N GLU A 241 2.52 13.37 -41.24
CA GLU A 241 1.26 13.83 -41.83
C GLU A 241 1.12 15.36 -41.76
N TYR A 242 1.57 15.97 -40.66
CA TYR A 242 1.61 17.42 -40.51
C TYR A 242 2.62 18.07 -41.47
N GLU A 243 3.87 17.57 -41.50
CA GLU A 243 4.93 18.05 -42.40
C GLU A 243 4.49 17.96 -43.87
N PHE A 244 3.88 16.83 -44.25
CA PHE A 244 3.36 16.63 -45.59
C PHE A 244 2.25 17.62 -45.96
N LEU A 245 1.30 17.86 -45.05
CA LEU A 245 0.26 18.86 -45.26
C LEU A 245 0.89 20.25 -45.46
N GLU A 246 1.85 20.62 -44.62
CA GLU A 246 2.52 21.91 -44.71
C GLU A 246 3.29 22.07 -46.04
N GLU A 247 4.00 21.03 -46.49
CA GLU A 247 4.64 21.02 -47.82
C GLU A 247 3.64 21.16 -48.95
N THR A 248 2.49 20.50 -48.85
CA THR A 248 1.42 20.58 -49.86
C THR A 248 0.86 22.00 -49.94
N LEU A 249 0.60 22.62 -48.78
CA LEU A 249 0.13 24.00 -48.70
C LEU A 249 1.15 25.00 -49.26
N LYS A 250 2.46 24.79 -49.02
CA LYS A 250 3.55 25.62 -49.58
C LYS A 250 3.62 25.58 -51.11
N ARG A 251 3.11 24.51 -51.74
CA ARG A 251 3.08 24.33 -53.20
C ARG A 251 1.78 24.82 -53.85
N LEU A 252 0.79 25.24 -53.08
CA LEU A 252 -0.48 25.73 -53.63
C LEU A 252 -0.24 26.99 -54.47
N SER A 253 -0.66 26.93 -55.73
CA SER A 253 -0.68 28.06 -56.65
C SER A 253 -2.09 28.27 -57.20
N ALA A 254 -2.40 29.50 -57.62
CA ALA A 254 -3.67 29.79 -58.26
C ALA A 254 -3.73 29.18 -59.68
N VAL A 255 -4.91 28.71 -60.09
CA VAL A 255 -5.18 28.25 -61.46
C VAL A 255 -5.31 29.45 -62.40
N HIS A 256 -5.98 30.52 -61.95
CA HIS A 256 -6.14 31.73 -62.74
C HIS A 256 -4.91 32.66 -62.64
N PRO A 257 -4.34 33.17 -63.75
CA PRO A 257 -3.11 34.00 -63.73
C PRO A 257 -3.22 35.30 -62.92
N GLU A 258 -4.42 35.90 -62.87
CA GLU A 258 -4.70 37.11 -62.08
C GLU A 258 -5.26 36.81 -60.67
N ALA A 259 -5.22 35.56 -60.22
CA ALA A 259 -5.62 35.19 -58.86
C ALA A 259 -4.40 34.79 -58.02
N ASN A 260 -4.56 34.84 -56.70
CA ASN A 260 -3.58 34.38 -55.73
C ASN A 260 -4.27 33.58 -54.62
N VAL A 261 -3.58 32.55 -54.13
CA VAL A 261 -4.03 31.71 -53.01
C VAL A 261 -3.02 31.83 -51.88
N SER A 262 -3.53 31.96 -50.66
CA SER A 262 -2.73 31.98 -49.45
C SER A 262 -3.43 31.18 -48.36
N TYR A 263 -2.70 30.83 -47.31
CA TYR A 263 -3.24 30.03 -46.21
C TYR A 263 -2.75 30.52 -44.85
N SER A 264 -3.51 30.17 -43.81
CA SER A 264 -3.11 30.29 -42.41
C SER A 264 -3.30 28.94 -41.74
N LEU A 265 -2.22 28.40 -41.20
CA LEU A 265 -2.21 27.14 -40.47
C LEU A 265 -1.97 27.44 -38.99
N LYS A 266 -2.88 27.01 -38.12
CA LYS A 266 -2.74 27.15 -36.66
C LYS A 266 -2.95 25.80 -36.01
N LEU A 267 -1.90 25.29 -35.37
CA LEU A 267 -1.99 24.12 -34.53
C LEU A 267 -2.89 24.42 -33.31
N ARG A 268 -3.97 23.67 -33.12
CA ARG A 268 -4.89 23.84 -31.99
C ARG A 268 -4.57 22.86 -30.87
N ARG A 269 -4.39 21.58 -31.20
CA ARG A 269 -4.07 20.52 -30.23
C ARG A 269 -3.11 19.53 -30.86
N LEU A 270 -2.11 19.12 -30.11
CA LEU A 270 -1.16 18.09 -30.55
C LEU A 270 -1.80 16.69 -30.47
N PRO A 271 -1.29 15.69 -31.20
CA PRO A 271 -1.73 14.31 -31.07
C PRO A 271 -1.19 13.68 -29.79
N MET A 272 -1.93 12.72 -29.23
CA MET A 272 -1.40 11.77 -28.24
C MET A 272 -0.87 10.56 -29.01
N LYS A 273 0.44 10.31 -28.91
CA LYS A 273 1.09 9.15 -29.53
C LYS A 273 0.92 7.93 -28.64
N GLU A 274 0.78 6.77 -29.26
CA GLU A 274 0.74 5.49 -28.54
C GLU A 274 2.13 5.16 -28.00
N ASP A 275 2.17 4.76 -26.72
CA ASP A 275 3.35 4.20 -26.07
C ASP A 275 3.13 2.68 -25.91
N PRO A 276 3.78 1.83 -26.74
CA PRO A 276 3.55 0.39 -26.71
C PRO A 276 3.91 -0.28 -25.39
N ASP A 277 4.96 0.21 -24.72
CA ASP A 277 5.41 -0.36 -23.44
C ASP A 277 4.39 -0.05 -22.36
N PHE A 278 3.89 1.19 -22.32
CA PHE A 278 2.87 1.57 -21.35
C PHE A 278 1.51 0.92 -21.62
N VAL A 279 1.10 0.79 -22.89
CA VAL A 279 -0.09 0.01 -23.27
C VAL A 279 0.02 -1.43 -22.80
N ASN A 280 1.20 -2.05 -22.93
CA ASN A 280 1.43 -3.40 -22.43
C ASN A 280 1.35 -3.48 -20.90
N ILE A 281 1.90 -2.50 -20.17
CA ILE A 281 1.76 -2.40 -18.71
C ILE A 281 0.28 -2.33 -18.31
N VAL A 282 -0.52 -1.51 -19.00
CA VAL A 282 -1.97 -1.39 -18.73
C VAL A 282 -2.70 -2.69 -19.03
N LYS A 283 -2.37 -3.36 -20.13
CA LYS A 283 -2.95 -4.65 -20.48
C LYS A 283 -2.64 -5.72 -19.43
N MET A 284 -1.37 -5.88 -19.06
CA MET A 284 -0.96 -6.82 -18.01
C MET A 284 -1.62 -6.49 -16.68
N SER A 285 -1.75 -5.20 -16.35
CA SER A 285 -2.44 -4.75 -15.13
C SER A 285 -3.90 -5.17 -15.09
N ALA A 286 -4.61 -5.10 -16.22
CA ALA A 286 -5.97 -5.60 -16.32
C ALA A 286 -6.04 -7.13 -16.19
N GLU A 287 -5.15 -7.86 -16.88
CA GLU A 287 -5.10 -9.33 -16.84
C GLU A 287 -4.84 -9.86 -15.43
N GLU A 288 -3.93 -9.22 -14.68
CA GLU A 288 -3.59 -9.55 -13.29
C GLU A 288 -4.79 -9.46 -12.33
N ILE A 289 -5.76 -8.58 -12.62
CA ILE A 289 -7.00 -8.44 -11.83
C ILE A 289 -8.19 -9.18 -12.45
N GLY A 290 -7.95 -10.04 -13.44
CA GLY A 290 -8.99 -10.85 -14.10
C GLY A 290 -9.86 -10.07 -15.09
N MET A 291 -9.42 -8.89 -15.54
CA MET A 291 -10.11 -8.07 -16.52
C MET A 291 -9.48 -8.22 -17.91
N THR A 292 -10.30 -8.02 -18.95
CA THR A 292 -9.82 -7.88 -20.33
C THR A 292 -10.06 -6.46 -20.79
N VAL A 293 -9.02 -5.79 -21.28
CA VAL A 293 -9.11 -4.45 -21.87
C VAL A 293 -8.67 -4.50 -23.34
N SER A 294 -9.37 -3.75 -24.19
CA SER A 294 -8.92 -3.45 -25.54
C SER A 294 -8.72 -1.94 -25.71
N PHE A 295 -7.94 -1.60 -26.73
CA PHE A 295 -7.47 -0.24 -26.99
C PHE A 295 -7.94 0.22 -28.36
N VAL A 296 -8.28 1.50 -28.46
CA VAL A 296 -8.66 2.14 -29.72
C VAL A 296 -7.90 3.43 -29.95
N ARG A 297 -7.76 3.80 -31.23
CA ARG A 297 -7.22 5.09 -31.65
C ARG A 297 -8.39 6.06 -31.85
N ALA A 298 -8.43 7.11 -31.04
CA ALA A 298 -9.51 8.09 -31.04
C ALA A 298 -9.27 9.25 -32.02
N THR A 299 -10.35 9.72 -32.63
CA THR A 299 -10.34 10.81 -33.62
C THR A 299 -10.43 12.22 -33.03
N GLY A 300 -10.84 12.34 -31.76
CA GLY A 300 -10.85 13.59 -31.00
C GLY A 300 -9.47 13.85 -30.36
N GLY A 301 -9.20 15.11 -30.01
CA GLY A 301 -8.04 15.47 -29.18
C GLY A 301 -8.38 15.40 -27.69
N GLY A 302 -7.39 15.37 -26.80
CA GLY A 302 -7.58 15.43 -25.35
C GLY A 302 -6.36 16.05 -24.67
N ASP A 303 -6.51 16.49 -23.42
CA ASP A 303 -5.44 17.18 -22.66
C ASP A 303 -4.22 16.30 -22.38
N VAL A 304 -4.42 14.98 -22.35
CA VAL A 304 -3.35 13.97 -22.26
C VAL A 304 -2.25 14.15 -23.33
N ALA A 305 -2.57 14.76 -24.47
CA ALA A 305 -1.60 15.04 -25.52
C ALA A 305 -0.47 15.98 -25.07
N PHE A 306 -0.72 16.89 -24.13
CA PHE A 306 0.31 17.78 -23.58
C PHE A 306 1.40 16.99 -22.82
N PHE A 307 1.05 15.86 -22.20
CA PHE A 307 2.00 14.97 -21.52
C PHE A 307 2.76 14.09 -22.50
N SER A 308 2.02 13.41 -23.41
CA SER A 308 2.59 12.54 -24.44
C SER A 308 3.67 13.24 -25.28
N GLN A 309 3.46 14.51 -25.62
CA GLN A 309 4.40 15.30 -26.44
C GLN A 309 5.65 15.75 -25.67
N ASN A 310 5.59 15.77 -24.35
CA ASN A 310 6.77 16.00 -23.49
C ASN A 310 7.48 14.68 -23.14
N GLY A 311 7.16 13.58 -23.83
CA GLY A 311 7.79 12.28 -23.64
C GLY A 311 7.33 11.55 -22.39
N VAL A 312 6.19 11.94 -21.80
CA VAL A 312 5.59 11.26 -20.66
C VAL A 312 4.70 10.12 -21.16
N PRO A 313 4.98 8.85 -20.81
CA PRO A 313 4.08 7.72 -21.09
C PRO A 313 2.67 8.01 -20.58
N SER A 314 1.69 7.92 -21.49
CA SER A 314 0.34 8.40 -21.22
C SER A 314 -0.72 7.42 -21.73
N ILE A 315 -1.81 7.28 -20.97
CA ILE A 315 -2.99 6.50 -21.36
C ILE A 315 -4.25 7.29 -21.06
N ASP A 316 -5.29 7.04 -21.84
CA ASP A 316 -6.54 7.76 -21.75
C ASP A 316 -7.76 6.83 -21.82
N GLY A 317 -8.94 7.35 -21.51
CA GLY A 317 -10.15 6.53 -21.43
C GLY A 317 -10.36 5.84 -20.09
N LEU A 318 -9.64 6.25 -19.03
CA LEU A 318 -9.78 5.67 -17.69
C LEU A 318 -11.04 6.15 -16.95
N GLY A 319 -11.81 7.05 -17.55
CA GLY A 319 -13.12 7.46 -17.05
C GLY A 319 -14.18 6.38 -17.17
N ILE A 320 -15.38 6.74 -16.70
CA ILE A 320 -16.53 5.83 -16.73
C ILE A 320 -16.99 5.63 -18.18
N PRO A 321 -17.17 4.39 -18.65
CA PRO A 321 -17.75 4.13 -19.95
C PRO A 321 -19.17 4.70 -20.06
N GLY A 322 -19.51 5.21 -21.24
CA GLY A 322 -20.83 5.76 -21.52
C GLY A 322 -20.96 6.17 -22.98
N GLY A 323 -22.04 6.88 -23.29
CA GLY A 323 -22.37 7.22 -24.66
C GLY A 323 -23.17 8.50 -24.78
N LYS A 324 -23.32 8.94 -26.04
CA LYS A 324 -24.05 10.17 -26.42
C LYS A 324 -23.55 11.43 -25.69
N MET A 325 -22.23 11.52 -25.52
CA MET A 325 -21.54 12.70 -24.98
C MET A 325 -21.97 13.96 -25.73
N HIS A 326 -22.04 15.09 -25.02
CA HIS A 326 -22.46 16.39 -25.55
C HIS A 326 -23.92 16.45 -26.05
N SER A 327 -24.78 15.53 -25.60
CA SER A 327 -26.21 15.50 -25.96
C SER A 327 -27.13 15.44 -24.73
N GLU A 328 -28.43 15.68 -24.95
CA GLU A 328 -29.44 15.60 -23.88
C GLU A 328 -29.58 14.18 -23.29
N ASP A 329 -29.23 13.17 -24.09
CA ASP A 329 -29.31 11.75 -23.78
C ASP A 329 -28.01 11.16 -23.21
N GLU A 330 -27.04 12.02 -22.85
CA GLU A 330 -25.77 11.59 -22.28
C GLU A 330 -25.98 10.65 -21.08
N TYR A 331 -25.23 9.54 -21.08
CA TYR A 331 -25.36 8.52 -20.06
C TYR A 331 -24.04 7.83 -19.73
N ALA A 332 -23.91 7.33 -18.51
CA ALA A 332 -22.77 6.57 -18.02
C ALA A 332 -23.19 5.21 -17.44
N ARG A 333 -22.32 4.20 -17.59
CA ARG A 333 -22.54 2.80 -17.18
C ARG A 333 -21.95 2.53 -15.79
N LEU A 334 -22.81 2.53 -14.77
CA LEU A 334 -22.42 2.29 -13.37
C LEU A 334 -21.95 0.87 -13.10
N ASP A 335 -22.37 -0.11 -13.90
CA ASP A 335 -21.92 -1.49 -13.81
C ASP A 335 -20.43 -1.67 -14.15
N GLN A 336 -19.81 -0.67 -14.79
CA GLN A 336 -18.38 -0.65 -15.14
C GLN A 336 -17.54 0.19 -14.15
N PHE A 337 -18.17 0.80 -13.14
CA PHE A 337 -17.49 1.73 -12.23
C PHE A 337 -16.41 1.03 -11.39
N GLU A 338 -16.78 -0.08 -10.74
CA GLU A 338 -15.86 -0.82 -9.86
C GLU A 338 -14.68 -1.43 -10.63
N ASP A 339 -14.94 -2.01 -11.80
CA ASP A 339 -13.91 -2.54 -12.69
C ASP A 339 -12.89 -1.46 -13.06
N ARG A 340 -13.35 -0.25 -13.37
CA ARG A 340 -12.46 0.85 -13.74
C ARG A 340 -11.67 1.37 -12.53
N VAL A 341 -12.29 1.51 -11.36
CA VAL A 341 -11.58 1.87 -10.11
C VAL A 341 -10.51 0.84 -9.78
N ASN A 342 -10.82 -0.46 -9.88
CA ASN A 342 -9.87 -1.54 -9.60
C ASN A 342 -8.67 -1.50 -10.56
N LEU A 343 -8.92 -1.27 -11.86
CA LEU A 343 -7.85 -1.11 -12.84
C LEU A 343 -6.94 0.07 -12.50
N VAL A 344 -7.51 1.23 -12.15
CA VAL A 344 -6.72 2.44 -11.83
C VAL A 344 -5.92 2.24 -10.54
N VAL A 345 -6.51 1.66 -9.49
CA VAL A 345 -5.79 1.36 -8.24
C VAL A 345 -4.62 0.41 -8.50
N HIS A 346 -4.83 -0.63 -9.31
CA HIS A 346 -3.77 -1.57 -9.65
C HIS A 346 -2.66 -0.93 -10.49
N LEU A 347 -3.02 -0.09 -11.46
CA LEU A 347 -2.08 0.71 -12.23
C LEU A 347 -1.23 1.63 -11.33
N LEU A 348 -1.86 2.36 -10.41
CA LEU A 348 -1.15 3.23 -9.48
C LEU A 348 -0.14 2.45 -8.62
N ARG A 349 -0.49 1.25 -8.16
CA ARG A 349 0.43 0.36 -7.42
C ARG A 349 1.61 -0.05 -8.29
N LYS A 350 1.35 -0.47 -9.53
CA LYS A 350 2.38 -0.94 -10.45
C LYS A 350 3.35 0.18 -10.85
N LEU A 351 2.83 1.38 -11.10
CA LEU A 351 3.61 2.55 -11.46
C LEU A 351 4.33 3.17 -10.26
N GLY A 352 3.74 3.08 -9.07
CA GLY A 352 4.26 3.67 -7.84
C GLY A 352 5.39 2.90 -7.17
N GLY A 353 5.77 1.73 -7.70
CA GLY A 353 6.76 0.85 -7.06
C GLY A 353 6.18 0.25 -5.78
N GLU A 354 5.29 -0.72 -5.93
CA GLU A 354 4.60 -1.34 -4.80
C GLU A 354 5.60 -1.97 -3.80
N LYS A 355 5.58 -1.47 -2.57
CA LYS A 355 6.42 -1.94 -1.47
C LYS A 355 5.78 -3.17 -0.84
N MET A 356 6.17 -4.35 -1.29
CA MET A 356 5.59 -5.63 -0.85
C MET A 356 6.38 -6.31 0.26
N PHE A 357 7.65 -5.96 0.43
CA PHE A 357 8.55 -6.69 1.30
C PHE A 357 8.75 -5.98 2.62
N VAL A 358 8.65 -6.76 3.70
CA VAL A 358 9.05 -6.33 5.05
C VAL A 358 10.33 -7.06 5.40
N ASP A 359 11.41 -6.35 5.73
CA ASP A 359 12.65 -7.01 6.17
C ASP A 359 12.60 -7.27 7.67
N THR A 360 12.98 -8.50 8.06
CA THR A 360 12.97 -8.98 9.45
C THR A 360 14.37 -9.23 10.00
N THR A 361 15.42 -8.88 9.25
CA THR A 361 16.82 -9.22 9.55
C THR A 361 17.26 -8.70 10.92
N LEU A 362 16.85 -7.49 11.28
CA LEU A 362 17.23 -6.81 12.52
C LEU A 362 16.37 -7.21 13.74
N ARG A 363 15.36 -8.09 13.57
CA ARG A 363 14.55 -8.65 14.65
C ARG A 363 14.41 -10.16 14.53
N ASP A 364 13.52 -10.66 13.67
CA ASP A 364 13.21 -12.09 13.63
C ASP A 364 14.32 -12.94 13.03
N GLY A 365 15.05 -12.41 12.04
CA GLY A 365 16.13 -13.16 11.38
C GLY A 365 17.21 -13.60 12.37
N HIS A 366 17.75 -12.66 13.15
CA HIS A 366 18.76 -12.99 14.17
C HIS A 366 18.17 -13.66 15.41
N GLN A 367 16.90 -13.38 15.76
CA GLN A 367 16.20 -14.12 16.81
C GLN A 367 16.08 -15.61 16.45
N SER A 368 15.78 -15.89 15.19
CA SER A 368 15.54 -17.23 14.68
C SER A 368 16.82 -18.02 14.42
N LEU A 369 17.89 -17.37 13.97
CA LEU A 369 19.11 -18.04 13.53
C LEU A 369 20.25 -18.00 14.55
N ILE A 370 20.38 -16.93 15.34
CA ILE A 370 21.51 -16.73 16.28
C ILE A 370 21.05 -16.36 17.69
N ALA A 371 19.90 -16.90 18.12
CA ALA A 371 19.36 -16.74 19.47
C ALA A 371 19.24 -15.27 19.95
N THR A 372 18.91 -14.36 19.02
CA THR A 372 18.73 -12.93 19.28
C THR A 372 20.01 -12.20 19.70
N ARG A 373 21.20 -12.78 19.45
CA ARG A 373 22.47 -12.29 20.01
C ARG A 373 23.13 -11.14 19.25
N MET A 374 22.52 -10.68 18.16
CA MET A 374 23.06 -9.56 17.39
C MET A 374 23.12 -8.28 18.25
N ARG A 375 24.33 -7.72 18.38
CA ARG A 375 24.58 -6.45 19.07
C ARG A 375 24.12 -5.27 18.24
N THR A 376 23.76 -4.17 18.91
CA THR A 376 23.33 -2.94 18.22
C THR A 376 24.44 -2.41 17.29
N GLU A 377 25.70 -2.48 17.71
CA GLU A 377 26.86 -2.01 16.93
C GLU A 377 27.03 -2.70 15.57
N ASP A 378 26.59 -3.96 15.45
CA ASP A 378 26.62 -4.70 14.18
C ASP A 378 25.47 -4.32 13.25
N MET A 379 24.41 -3.69 13.79
CA MET A 379 23.25 -3.24 13.01
C MET A 379 23.50 -1.86 12.39
N LEU A 380 24.12 -0.94 13.14
CA LEU A 380 24.24 0.48 12.76
C LEU A 380 24.88 0.72 11.37
N PRO A 381 25.97 0.03 10.98
CA PRO A 381 26.59 0.26 9.67
C PRO A 381 25.67 -0.07 8.48
N ALA A 382 24.62 -0.87 8.71
CA ALA A 382 23.70 -1.32 7.67
C ALA A 382 22.48 -0.42 7.47
N LEU A 383 22.17 0.46 8.42
CA LEU A 383 20.90 1.20 8.41
C LEU A 383 20.72 2.08 7.16
N GLU A 384 21.77 2.77 6.73
CA GLU A 384 21.69 3.63 5.53
C GLU A 384 21.44 2.82 4.25
N ALA A 385 22.05 1.63 4.14
CA ALA A 385 21.83 0.75 3.00
C ALA A 385 20.41 0.16 3.03
N PHE A 386 19.94 -0.26 4.21
CA PHE A 386 18.57 -0.71 4.40
C PHE A 386 17.53 0.35 4.04
N ASP A 387 17.79 1.62 4.38
CA ASP A 387 16.87 2.73 4.08
C ASP A 387 16.73 3.04 2.58
N ARG A 388 17.52 2.36 1.72
CA ARG A 388 17.47 2.44 0.25
C ARG A 388 16.86 1.19 -0.43
N MET A 389 16.40 0.20 0.33
CA MET A 389 15.96 -1.10 -0.21
C MET A 389 14.49 -1.19 -0.64
N ASN A 390 13.77 -0.07 -0.69
CA ASN A 390 12.34 0.01 -1.04
C ASN A 390 11.41 -0.93 -0.23
N PHE A 391 11.76 -1.22 1.03
CA PHE A 391 10.92 -2.03 1.91
C PHE A 391 9.66 -1.27 2.34
N HIS A 392 8.56 -2.01 2.51
CA HIS A 392 7.31 -1.49 3.11
C HIS A 392 7.58 -1.01 4.53
N SER A 393 8.22 -1.88 5.31
CA SER A 393 8.69 -1.63 6.66
C SER A 393 9.88 -2.53 6.98
N MET A 394 10.53 -2.24 8.09
CA MET A 394 11.52 -3.13 8.69
C MET A 394 11.11 -3.48 10.10
N GLU A 395 11.04 -4.77 10.40
CA GLU A 395 10.83 -5.25 11.74
C GLU A 395 12.16 -5.25 12.52
N VAL A 396 12.26 -4.34 13.48
CA VAL A 396 13.54 -4.00 14.14
C VAL A 396 13.51 -4.12 15.66
N TRP A 397 12.33 -4.31 16.26
CA TRP A 397 12.16 -4.26 17.71
C TRP A 397 11.02 -5.15 18.21
N GLY A 398 10.91 -5.29 19.54
CA GLY A 398 9.94 -6.18 20.16
C GLY A 398 10.36 -7.65 20.09
N GLY A 399 9.40 -8.58 20.25
CA GLY A 399 9.70 -10.00 20.41
C GLY A 399 10.68 -10.24 21.57
N ALA A 400 11.71 -11.07 21.35
CA ALA A 400 12.70 -11.39 22.38
C ALA A 400 13.82 -10.33 22.50
N THR A 401 13.88 -9.35 21.58
CA THR A 401 14.99 -8.38 21.55
C THR A 401 15.07 -7.52 22.81
N PHE A 402 13.93 -7.21 23.44
CA PHE A 402 13.87 -6.42 24.67
C PHE A 402 14.52 -7.15 25.85
N ASP A 403 14.15 -8.40 26.10
CA ASP A 403 14.75 -9.23 27.15
C ASP A 403 16.24 -9.50 26.87
N VAL A 404 16.58 -9.86 25.63
CA VAL A 404 17.95 -10.29 25.31
C VAL A 404 18.95 -9.14 25.34
N ALA A 405 18.56 -7.94 24.90
CA ALA A 405 19.39 -6.74 25.00
C ALA A 405 19.87 -6.53 26.45
N VAL A 406 18.94 -6.60 27.40
CA VAL A 406 19.23 -6.42 28.82
C VAL A 406 19.97 -7.63 29.40
N ARG A 407 19.41 -8.83 29.23
CA ARG A 407 19.85 -10.05 29.92
C ARG A 407 21.22 -10.54 29.48
N PHE A 408 21.55 -10.39 28.19
CA PHE A 408 22.74 -11.02 27.61
C PHE A 408 23.69 -10.05 26.93
N LEU A 409 23.20 -8.94 26.39
CA LEU A 409 24.03 -7.99 25.65
C LEU A 409 24.51 -6.83 26.51
N ASN A 410 23.87 -6.62 27.68
CA ASN A 410 24.06 -5.46 28.55
C ASN A 410 23.80 -4.14 27.79
N GLU A 411 22.76 -4.12 26.96
CA GLU A 411 22.35 -2.98 26.14
C GLU A 411 20.96 -2.49 26.57
N ASN A 412 20.75 -1.16 26.54
CA ASN A 412 19.42 -0.59 26.75
C ASN A 412 18.57 -0.77 25.47
N PRO A 413 17.42 -1.48 25.53
CA PRO A 413 16.59 -1.73 24.36
C PRO A 413 15.98 -0.45 23.77
N TRP A 414 15.74 0.59 24.58
CA TRP A 414 15.22 1.88 24.10
C TRP A 414 16.26 2.67 23.31
N GLU A 415 17.53 2.62 23.73
CA GLU A 415 18.64 3.22 22.97
C GLU A 415 18.86 2.51 21.63
N ARG A 416 18.65 1.19 21.57
CA ARG A 416 18.66 0.44 20.31
C ARG A 416 17.57 0.97 19.36
N LEU A 417 16.33 1.10 19.83
CA LEU A 417 15.22 1.60 19.02
C LEU A 417 15.50 3.01 18.50
N LYS A 418 15.98 3.91 19.37
CA LYS A 418 16.35 5.29 19.02
C LYS A 418 17.37 5.33 17.89
N LYS A 419 18.49 4.61 18.02
CA LYS A 419 19.57 4.61 17.01
C LYS A 419 19.11 4.03 15.67
N ILE A 420 18.25 3.01 15.71
CA ILE A 420 17.67 2.44 14.48
C ILE A 420 16.76 3.45 13.80
N ARG A 421 15.87 4.12 14.54
CA ARG A 421 14.99 5.18 14.01
C ARG A 421 15.79 6.34 13.42
N GLU A 422 16.90 6.74 14.04
CA GLU A 422 17.77 7.81 13.52
C GLU A 422 18.44 7.42 12.18
N GLY A 423 18.74 6.14 11.97
CA GLY A 423 19.38 5.62 10.76
C GLY A 423 18.41 5.23 9.63
N LEU A 424 17.18 4.82 9.95
CA LEU A 424 16.11 4.54 8.98
C LEU A 424 15.20 5.76 8.92
N LYS A 425 15.27 6.60 7.89
CA LYS A 425 14.49 7.85 7.81
C LYS A 425 13.33 7.74 6.84
N ASN A 426 13.48 6.93 5.79
CA ASN A 426 12.50 6.79 4.71
C ASN A 426 11.70 5.49 4.85
N THR A 427 12.22 4.52 5.61
CA THR A 427 11.60 3.21 5.81
C THR A 427 10.81 3.19 7.12
N LYS A 428 9.59 2.66 7.06
CA LYS A 428 8.77 2.47 8.27
C LYS A 428 9.43 1.43 9.18
N ILE A 429 9.39 1.64 10.49
CA ILE A 429 9.86 0.66 11.47
C ILE A 429 8.69 -0.03 12.15
N GLN A 430 8.84 -1.34 12.32
CA GLN A 430 7.84 -2.25 12.85
C GLN A 430 8.37 -2.98 14.09
N MET A 431 7.45 -3.32 15.01
CA MET A 431 7.75 -4.20 16.14
C MET A 431 6.74 -5.33 16.27
N LEU A 432 7.13 -6.40 16.96
CA LEU A 432 6.24 -7.46 17.43
C LEU A 432 5.91 -7.29 18.92
N LEU A 433 4.62 -7.16 19.26
CA LEU A 433 4.08 -7.04 20.61
C LEU A 433 3.13 -8.22 20.91
N ARG A 434 3.27 -8.85 22.07
CA ARG A 434 2.38 -9.94 22.49
C ARG A 434 1.18 -9.44 23.32
N GLY A 435 0.35 -8.57 22.76
CA GLY A 435 -0.87 -8.06 23.40
C GLY A 435 -0.64 -7.63 24.86
N GLN A 436 -1.48 -8.11 25.76
CA GLN A 436 -1.40 -7.87 27.21
C GLN A 436 -0.08 -8.37 27.87
N ASN A 437 0.68 -9.26 27.22
CA ASN A 437 2.00 -9.68 27.69
C ASN A 437 3.13 -8.72 27.28
N LEU A 438 2.86 -7.75 26.40
CA LEU A 438 3.87 -6.84 25.86
C LEU A 438 5.06 -7.60 25.26
N VAL A 439 6.26 -7.37 25.79
CA VAL A 439 7.51 -8.06 25.45
C VAL A 439 8.02 -8.92 26.63
N GLY A 440 7.12 -9.27 27.55
CA GLY A 440 7.41 -10.05 28.75
C GLY A 440 6.73 -11.43 28.79
N TYR A 441 6.68 -12.01 29.99
CA TYR A 441 6.31 -13.41 30.20
C TYR A 441 4.94 -13.65 30.88
N ARG A 442 4.28 -12.59 31.39
CA ARG A 442 2.96 -12.61 32.07
C ARG A 442 2.05 -11.51 31.53
N HIS A 443 0.75 -11.53 31.85
CA HIS A 443 -0.09 -10.36 31.60
C HIS A 443 0.34 -9.21 32.51
N TYR A 444 0.31 -8.00 31.98
CA TYR A 444 0.53 -6.78 32.73
C TYR A 444 -0.78 -6.03 32.93
N ALA A 445 -0.88 -5.26 34.01
CA ALA A 445 -1.97 -4.31 34.19
C ALA A 445 -2.02 -3.30 33.03
N ASP A 446 -3.21 -2.74 32.82
CA ASP A 446 -3.47 -1.86 31.68
C ASP A 446 -2.62 -0.59 31.70
N ASP A 447 -2.28 -0.06 32.88
CA ASP A 447 -1.41 1.12 33.02
C ASP A 447 0.00 0.88 32.47
N VAL A 448 0.54 -0.33 32.64
CA VAL A 448 1.83 -0.73 32.06
C VAL A 448 1.74 -0.81 30.54
N VAL A 449 0.64 -1.36 30.00
CA VAL A 449 0.42 -1.45 28.55
C VAL A 449 0.31 -0.07 27.94
N GLU A 450 -0.43 0.83 28.61
CA GLU A 450 -0.60 2.21 28.21
C GLU A 450 0.74 2.94 28.12
N LEU A 451 1.52 2.90 29.21
CA LEU A 451 2.82 3.56 29.24
C LEU A 451 3.80 2.98 28.21
N PHE A 452 3.82 1.66 28.04
CA PHE A 452 4.72 1.02 27.08
C PHE A 452 4.41 1.46 25.64
N ILE A 453 3.15 1.43 25.22
CA ILE A 453 2.75 1.80 23.86
C ILE A 453 2.99 3.29 23.62
N LYS A 454 2.67 4.14 24.60
CA LYS A 454 2.98 5.57 24.56
C LYS A 454 4.49 5.79 24.31
N LYS A 455 5.36 5.10 25.06
CA LYS A 455 6.81 5.22 24.88
C LYS A 455 7.29 4.73 23.53
N VAL A 456 6.78 3.61 23.06
CA VAL A 456 7.12 3.11 21.73
C VAL A 456 6.73 4.10 20.63
N ALA A 457 5.57 4.75 20.74
CA ALA A 457 5.15 5.79 19.80
C ALA A 457 6.04 7.04 19.88
N GLU A 458 6.43 7.49 21.09
CA GLU A 458 7.36 8.61 21.29
C GLU A 458 8.74 8.38 20.64
N TYR A 459 9.16 7.11 20.52
CA TYR A 459 10.42 6.73 19.86
C TYR A 459 10.29 6.57 18.33
N GLY A 460 9.13 6.90 17.75
CA GLY A 460 8.93 6.98 16.30
C GLY A 460 8.67 5.62 15.63
N LEU A 461 8.06 4.67 16.35
CA LEU A 461 7.52 3.45 15.75
C LEU A 461 6.39 3.80 14.77
N ASP A 462 6.33 3.14 13.60
CA ASP A 462 5.26 3.34 12.62
C ASP A 462 4.19 2.24 12.72
N ILE A 463 4.63 0.98 12.81
CA ILE A 463 3.75 -0.21 12.76
C ILE A 463 3.93 -1.06 14.01
N ILE A 464 2.84 -1.35 14.71
CA ILE A 464 2.84 -2.29 15.83
C ILE A 464 2.08 -3.56 15.45
N ARG A 465 2.81 -4.67 15.34
CA ARG A 465 2.24 -5.99 15.09
C ARG A 465 1.89 -6.65 16.43
N ILE A 466 0.60 -6.76 16.73
CA ILE A 466 0.09 -7.29 17.99
C ILE A 466 -0.40 -8.72 17.78
N PHE A 467 -0.04 -9.66 18.65
CA PHE A 467 -0.58 -11.02 18.64
C PHE A 467 -0.84 -11.56 20.04
N ASP A 468 -1.69 -12.58 20.11
CA ASP A 468 -1.94 -13.37 21.31
C ASP A 468 -1.67 -14.84 21.01
N ALA A 469 -1.13 -15.56 22.00
CA ALA A 469 -0.73 -16.96 21.81
C ALA A 469 -1.92 -17.90 21.58
N LEU A 470 -3.09 -17.57 22.13
CA LEU A 470 -4.32 -18.34 22.03
C LEU A 470 -5.27 -17.85 20.94
N ASN A 471 -4.94 -16.74 20.28
CA ASN A 471 -5.88 -15.95 19.47
C ASN A 471 -7.11 -15.52 20.29
N ASP A 472 -6.93 -15.17 21.58
CA ASP A 472 -7.97 -14.57 22.40
C ASP A 472 -8.01 -13.05 22.17
N GLU A 473 -9.03 -12.58 21.47
CA GLU A 473 -9.19 -11.17 21.09
C GLU A 473 -9.18 -10.21 22.30
N ARG A 474 -9.61 -10.70 23.47
CA ARG A 474 -9.71 -9.91 24.70
C ARG A 474 -8.33 -9.48 25.20
N ASN A 475 -7.31 -10.32 24.99
CA ASN A 475 -5.92 -10.01 25.36
C ASN A 475 -5.27 -8.98 24.41
N LEU A 476 -5.93 -8.61 23.32
CA LEU A 476 -5.45 -7.64 22.35
C LEU A 476 -6.08 -6.27 22.52
N GLN A 477 -7.25 -6.20 23.17
CA GLN A 477 -8.11 -5.02 23.21
C GLN A 477 -7.38 -3.78 23.69
N LYS A 478 -6.73 -3.83 24.84
CA LYS A 478 -6.05 -2.67 25.41
C LYS A 478 -4.89 -2.19 24.54
N SER A 479 -4.12 -3.14 24.00
CA SER A 479 -2.99 -2.81 23.11
C SER A 479 -3.44 -2.18 21.80
N ILE A 480 -4.54 -2.66 21.21
CA ILE A 480 -5.14 -2.10 19.98
C ILE A 480 -5.65 -0.68 20.26
N GLU A 481 -6.46 -0.50 21.30
CA GLU A 481 -7.03 0.79 21.69
C GLU A 481 -5.94 1.84 21.88
N GLU A 482 -4.92 1.55 22.69
CA GLU A 482 -3.88 2.51 23.00
C GLU A 482 -2.99 2.81 21.78
N SER A 483 -2.71 1.81 20.94
CA SER A 483 -1.92 2.02 19.72
C SER A 483 -2.62 2.95 18.74
N LYS A 484 -3.94 2.79 18.56
CA LYS A 484 -4.76 3.69 17.72
C LYS A 484 -4.78 5.11 18.26
N LYS A 485 -4.91 5.27 19.58
CA LYS A 485 -4.89 6.57 20.26
C LYS A 485 -3.57 7.33 20.02
N HIS A 486 -2.45 6.62 19.87
CA HIS A 486 -1.15 7.19 19.57
C HIS A 486 -0.81 7.26 18.07
N GLY A 487 -1.78 7.00 17.18
CA GLY A 487 -1.62 7.16 15.73
C GLY A 487 -0.73 6.11 15.06
N LEU A 488 -0.44 4.99 15.74
CA LEU A 488 0.31 3.87 15.16
C LEU A 488 -0.56 3.10 14.16
N HIS A 489 0.07 2.54 13.12
CA HIS A 489 -0.58 1.53 12.28
C HIS A 489 -0.71 0.24 13.09
N VAL A 490 -1.95 -0.17 13.36
CA VAL A 490 -2.22 -1.38 14.14
C VAL A 490 -2.39 -2.56 13.21
N GLN A 491 -1.42 -3.47 13.24
CA GLN A 491 -1.51 -4.75 12.57
C GLN A 491 -1.74 -5.86 13.59
N VAL A 492 -2.75 -6.71 13.40
CA VAL A 492 -2.93 -7.88 14.27
C VAL A 492 -2.51 -9.15 13.55
N ALA A 493 -1.66 -9.92 14.21
CA ALA A 493 -1.19 -11.21 13.74
C ALA A 493 -2.08 -12.35 14.25
N ILE A 494 -2.65 -13.10 13.31
CA ILE A 494 -3.28 -14.40 13.53
C ILE A 494 -2.16 -15.41 13.81
N SER A 495 -2.12 -15.96 15.02
CA SER A 495 -1.23 -17.07 15.35
C SER A 495 -1.72 -18.33 14.62
N TYR A 496 -1.18 -18.57 13.43
CA TYR A 496 -1.59 -19.68 12.56
C TYR A 496 -1.11 -21.02 13.13
N THR A 497 -1.99 -22.02 13.09
CA THR A 497 -1.71 -23.41 13.45
C THR A 497 -2.65 -24.37 12.71
N VAL A 498 -2.43 -25.69 12.85
CA VAL A 498 -3.23 -26.72 12.20
C VAL A 498 -3.81 -27.65 13.27
N SER A 499 -5.12 -27.62 13.45
CA SER A 499 -5.82 -28.56 14.34
C SER A 499 -7.24 -28.83 13.85
N PRO A 500 -7.99 -29.79 14.42
CA PRO A 500 -9.40 -30.00 14.10
C PRO A 500 -10.30 -28.78 14.31
N VAL A 501 -9.85 -27.77 15.05
CA VAL A 501 -10.60 -26.54 15.39
C VAL A 501 -10.26 -25.38 14.45
N HIS A 502 -9.01 -25.31 13.97
CA HIS A 502 -8.52 -24.20 13.16
C HIS A 502 -8.89 -24.39 11.69
N THR A 503 -10.14 -24.03 11.38
CA THR A 503 -10.70 -24.03 10.02
C THR A 503 -10.57 -22.65 9.37
N LEU A 504 -10.91 -22.55 8.08
CA LEU A 504 -11.00 -21.25 7.42
C LEU A 504 -12.02 -20.34 8.14
N ASP A 505 -13.18 -20.88 8.51
CA ASP A 505 -14.23 -20.13 9.22
C ASP A 505 -13.77 -19.63 10.59
N TYR A 506 -12.96 -20.42 11.32
CA TYR A 506 -12.35 -19.98 12.57
C TYR A 506 -11.51 -18.70 12.36
N TYR A 507 -10.62 -18.71 11.37
CA TYR A 507 -9.77 -17.56 11.09
C TYR A 507 -10.54 -16.36 10.55
N LEU A 508 -11.60 -16.58 9.76
CA LEU A 508 -12.46 -15.50 9.27
C LEU A 508 -13.30 -14.87 10.39
N ASP A 509 -13.82 -15.64 11.35
CA ASP A 509 -14.51 -15.09 12.52
C ASP A 509 -13.56 -14.29 13.40
N PHE A 510 -12.34 -14.80 13.62
CA PHE A 510 -11.32 -14.06 14.35
C PHE A 510 -10.97 -12.74 13.63
N ALA A 511 -10.70 -12.79 12.33
CA ALA A 511 -10.43 -11.60 11.51
C ALA A 511 -11.57 -10.56 11.59
N ARG A 512 -12.83 -11.00 11.52
CA ARG A 512 -14.00 -10.12 11.69
C ARG A 512 -13.97 -9.38 13.02
N LYS A 513 -13.72 -10.09 14.14
CA LYS A 513 -13.62 -9.47 15.47
C LYS A 513 -12.51 -8.43 15.55
N LEU A 514 -11.36 -8.72 14.92
CA LEU A 514 -10.23 -7.77 14.87
C LEU A 514 -10.59 -6.49 14.10
N LEU A 515 -11.30 -6.63 12.98
CA LEU A 515 -11.76 -5.49 12.18
C LEU A 515 -12.81 -4.65 12.94
N ASP A 516 -13.71 -5.31 13.68
CA ASP A 516 -14.67 -4.63 14.56
C ASP A 516 -13.96 -3.78 15.64
N MET A 517 -12.70 -4.10 15.97
CA MET A 517 -11.86 -3.35 16.92
C MET A 517 -11.03 -2.22 16.26
N GLY A 518 -11.14 -2.02 14.95
CA GLY A 518 -10.48 -0.92 14.23
C GLY A 518 -9.02 -1.18 13.82
N VAL A 519 -8.64 -2.44 13.64
CA VAL A 519 -7.33 -2.86 13.12
C VAL A 519 -7.12 -2.40 11.67
N ASP A 520 -5.92 -1.93 11.35
CA ASP A 520 -5.57 -1.37 10.04
C ASP A 520 -5.11 -2.44 9.03
N SER A 521 -4.46 -3.51 9.49
CA SER A 521 -4.12 -4.67 8.65
C SER A 521 -4.02 -5.99 9.44
N ILE A 522 -4.08 -7.12 8.75
CA ILE A 522 -3.96 -8.46 9.34
C ILE A 522 -2.68 -9.13 8.87
N CYS A 523 -1.95 -9.77 9.79
CA CYS A 523 -0.82 -10.64 9.49
C CYS A 523 -1.20 -12.10 9.72
N ILE A 524 -0.95 -12.98 8.75
CA ILE A 524 -1.00 -14.43 8.95
C ILE A 524 0.37 -14.87 9.47
N LYS A 525 0.45 -15.17 10.77
CA LYS A 525 1.71 -15.47 11.47
C LYS A 525 1.90 -16.96 11.69
N ASP A 526 2.64 -17.59 10.77
CA ASP A 526 3.02 -19.00 10.80
C ASP A 526 4.48 -19.20 11.28
N MET A 527 4.64 -19.15 12.59
CA MET A 527 5.96 -19.25 13.24
C MET A 527 6.61 -20.62 13.22
N ALA A 528 5.84 -21.69 12.94
CA ALA A 528 6.36 -23.05 12.86
C ALA A 528 6.61 -23.52 11.41
N GLY A 529 6.18 -22.73 10.41
CA GLY A 529 6.26 -23.12 9.01
C GLY A 529 5.20 -24.16 8.61
N LEU A 530 4.00 -24.13 9.18
CA LEU A 530 2.93 -25.08 8.90
C LEU A 530 2.00 -24.65 7.75
N LEU A 531 2.12 -23.43 7.26
CA LEU A 531 1.24 -22.86 6.24
C LEU A 531 1.55 -23.48 4.88
N THR A 532 0.69 -24.39 4.41
CA THR A 532 0.80 -24.97 3.06
C THR A 532 0.34 -23.97 1.98
N PRO A 533 0.79 -24.10 0.72
CA PRO A 533 0.36 -23.23 -0.39
C PRO A 533 -1.16 -23.17 -0.58
N LYS A 534 -1.83 -24.33 -0.51
CA LYS A 534 -3.29 -24.40 -0.63
C LYS A 534 -4.00 -23.56 0.45
N ARG A 535 -3.55 -23.70 1.71
CA ARG A 535 -4.14 -22.95 2.84
C ARG A 535 -3.81 -21.46 2.77
N ALA A 536 -2.60 -21.10 2.33
CA ALA A 536 -2.22 -19.71 2.11
C ALA A 536 -3.15 -19.04 1.09
N TYR A 537 -3.35 -19.67 -0.08
CA TYR A 537 -4.25 -19.17 -1.11
C TYR A 537 -5.68 -19.01 -0.59
N GLU A 538 -6.25 -20.08 0.00
CA GLU A 538 -7.62 -20.08 0.51
C GLU A 538 -7.86 -18.99 1.56
N LEU A 539 -6.96 -18.86 2.54
CA LEU A 539 -7.12 -17.91 3.63
C LEU A 539 -6.94 -16.46 3.16
N VAL A 540 -5.89 -16.17 2.38
CA VAL A 540 -5.66 -14.82 1.84
C VAL A 540 -6.81 -14.41 0.95
N ARG A 541 -7.21 -15.26 -0.01
CA ARG A 541 -8.31 -14.95 -0.94
C ARG A 541 -9.60 -14.63 -0.19
N ALA A 542 -9.94 -15.45 0.81
CA ALA A 542 -11.15 -15.24 1.61
C ALA A 542 -11.10 -13.96 2.45
N LEU A 543 -9.93 -13.60 3.02
CA LEU A 543 -9.76 -12.33 3.74
C LEU A 543 -9.93 -11.12 2.82
N LYS A 544 -9.31 -11.17 1.62
CA LYS A 544 -9.42 -10.09 0.62
C LYS A 544 -10.85 -9.93 0.12
N GLU A 545 -11.52 -11.02 -0.25
CA GLU A 545 -12.89 -10.98 -0.79
C GLU A 545 -13.94 -10.56 0.24
N LYS A 546 -13.83 -11.02 1.48
CA LYS A 546 -14.84 -10.71 2.52
C LYS A 546 -14.65 -9.35 3.16
N PHE A 547 -13.40 -8.90 3.32
CA PHE A 547 -13.10 -7.74 4.15
C PHE A 547 -12.32 -6.63 3.44
N GLY A 548 -11.65 -6.91 2.31
CA GLY A 548 -10.81 -5.92 1.61
C GLY A 548 -9.61 -5.42 2.42
N VAL A 549 -9.31 -6.05 3.56
CA VAL A 549 -8.24 -5.67 4.49
C VAL A 549 -6.85 -5.89 3.85
N PRO A 550 -5.83 -5.07 4.17
CA PRO A 550 -4.46 -5.41 3.84
C PRO A 550 -4.01 -6.66 4.60
N VAL A 551 -3.41 -7.61 3.89
CA VAL A 551 -2.95 -8.90 4.42
C VAL A 551 -1.45 -9.02 4.25
N GLU A 552 -0.76 -9.23 5.37
CA GLU A 552 0.64 -9.59 5.40
C GLU A 552 0.80 -11.09 5.70
N VAL A 553 1.79 -11.73 5.06
CA VAL A 553 2.11 -13.14 5.32
C VAL A 553 3.50 -13.25 5.95
N HIS A 554 3.54 -13.88 7.11
CA HIS A 554 4.74 -14.17 7.88
C HIS A 554 4.85 -15.68 8.07
N SER A 555 5.77 -16.37 7.38
CA SER A 555 5.98 -17.81 7.57
C SER A 555 7.46 -18.15 7.66
N HIS A 556 7.80 -19.04 8.59
CA HIS A 556 9.15 -19.54 8.78
C HIS A 556 9.45 -20.70 7.82
N CYS A 557 10.66 -20.75 7.28
CA CYS A 557 11.13 -21.76 6.33
C CYS A 557 11.41 -23.14 6.94
N THR A 558 11.02 -23.38 8.20
CA THR A 558 11.53 -24.53 8.97
C THR A 558 11.12 -25.87 8.37
N THR A 559 9.92 -25.97 7.81
CA THR A 559 9.43 -27.14 7.08
C THR A 559 9.68 -27.09 5.57
N GLY A 560 10.17 -25.95 5.06
CA GLY A 560 10.32 -25.66 3.65
C GLY A 560 9.05 -25.16 2.94
N PHE A 561 7.91 -25.01 3.62
CA PHE A 561 6.67 -24.54 2.96
C PHE A 561 6.65 -23.04 2.66
N ALA A 562 7.31 -22.20 3.47
CA ALA A 562 7.14 -20.74 3.42
C ALA A 562 7.31 -20.12 2.00
N PRO A 563 8.36 -20.43 1.20
CA PRO A 563 8.48 -19.85 -0.14
C PRO A 563 7.32 -20.22 -1.07
N LEU A 564 6.83 -21.46 -0.99
CA LEU A 564 5.68 -21.93 -1.78
C LEU A 564 4.37 -21.31 -1.30
N ALA A 565 4.23 -21.14 0.02
CA ALA A 565 3.08 -20.48 0.62
C ALA A 565 3.01 -19.00 0.26
N TYR A 566 4.17 -18.33 0.18
CA TYR A 566 4.27 -16.94 -0.24
C TYR A 566 3.85 -16.76 -1.69
N GLN A 567 4.30 -17.63 -2.61
CA GLN A 567 3.86 -17.60 -4.00
C GLN A 567 2.33 -17.74 -4.12
N ALA A 568 1.75 -18.71 -3.42
CA ALA A 568 0.30 -18.92 -3.44
C ALA A 568 -0.48 -17.76 -2.78
N ALA A 569 0.06 -17.14 -1.73
CA ALA A 569 -0.53 -15.95 -1.11
C ALA A 569 -0.43 -14.72 -2.02
N TYR A 570 0.66 -14.56 -2.77
CA TYR A 570 0.84 -13.51 -3.77
C TYR A 570 -0.22 -13.63 -4.86
N GLU A 571 -0.41 -14.83 -5.42
CA GLU A 571 -1.47 -15.12 -6.39
C GLU A 571 -2.89 -14.90 -5.83
N ALA A 572 -3.07 -15.05 -4.52
CA ALA A 572 -4.34 -14.78 -3.84
C ALA A 572 -4.58 -13.29 -3.52
N GLY A 573 -3.57 -12.42 -3.71
CA GLY A 573 -3.66 -10.98 -3.51
C GLY A 573 -3.25 -10.49 -2.11
N ALA A 574 -2.34 -11.18 -1.44
CA ALA A 574 -1.68 -10.63 -0.24
C ALA A 574 -0.82 -9.41 -0.59
N ASP A 575 -0.78 -8.44 0.32
CA ASP A 575 -0.17 -7.13 0.09
C ASP A 575 1.29 -7.10 0.54
N PHE A 576 1.63 -7.79 1.63
CA PHE A 576 2.96 -7.75 2.23
C PHE A 576 3.53 -9.13 2.59
N PHE A 577 4.85 -9.26 2.55
CA PHE A 577 5.58 -10.50 2.80
C PHE A 577 6.83 -10.25 3.64
N ASP A 578 6.89 -10.89 4.80
CA ASP A 578 8.07 -10.84 5.66
C ASP A 578 9.20 -11.67 5.04
N THR A 579 10.33 -11.03 4.78
CA THR A 579 11.56 -11.66 4.26
C THR A 579 12.75 -11.27 5.13
N ALA A 580 13.88 -11.91 4.90
CA ALA A 580 15.16 -11.48 5.43
C ALA A 580 16.20 -11.50 4.30
N ILE A 581 17.23 -10.65 4.38
CA ILE A 581 18.35 -10.73 3.44
C ILE A 581 19.03 -12.10 3.53
N SER A 582 19.64 -12.56 2.43
CA SER A 582 20.15 -13.93 2.30
C SER A 582 20.95 -14.46 3.51
N PRO A 583 21.87 -13.71 4.16
CA PRO A 583 22.64 -14.25 5.28
C PRO A 583 21.80 -14.55 6.53
N PHE A 584 20.61 -13.96 6.68
CA PHE A 584 19.71 -14.16 7.83
C PHE A 584 18.35 -14.73 7.44
N SER A 585 18.23 -15.32 6.24
CA SER A 585 17.03 -15.97 5.74
C SER A 585 17.10 -17.50 5.87
N MET A 586 16.00 -18.17 5.51
CA MET A 586 15.84 -19.63 5.43
C MET A 586 15.99 -20.35 6.79
N GLY A 587 15.88 -21.67 6.78
CA GLY A 587 15.94 -22.49 7.99
C GLY A 587 14.83 -22.11 8.98
N THR A 588 15.19 -21.74 10.20
CA THR A 588 14.23 -21.24 11.19
C THR A 588 13.80 -19.78 10.96
N SER A 589 14.31 -19.10 9.93
CA SER A 589 13.97 -17.72 9.53
C SER A 589 12.96 -17.68 8.38
N GLN A 590 12.65 -16.47 7.89
CA GLN A 590 11.77 -16.18 6.76
C GLN A 590 12.43 -16.46 5.39
N PRO A 591 11.66 -16.51 4.29
CA PRO A 591 12.20 -16.60 2.93
C PRO A 591 13.19 -15.47 2.58
N THR A 592 14.12 -15.76 1.68
CA THR A 592 15.15 -14.83 1.20
C THR A 592 14.56 -13.70 0.38
N PHE A 593 14.77 -12.44 0.78
CA PHE A 593 14.29 -11.25 0.08
C PHE A 593 14.64 -11.28 -1.41
N GLU A 594 15.91 -11.50 -1.74
CA GLU A 594 16.43 -11.47 -3.11
C GLU A 594 15.70 -12.46 -4.00
N THR A 595 15.43 -13.66 -3.47
CA THR A 595 14.75 -14.73 -4.21
C THR A 595 13.27 -14.40 -4.41
N MET A 596 12.60 -13.94 -3.36
CA MET A 596 11.18 -13.60 -3.44
C MET A 596 10.92 -12.38 -4.31
N TYR A 597 11.85 -11.41 -4.34
CA TYR A 597 11.80 -10.27 -5.22
C TYR A 597 11.69 -10.69 -6.69
N TYR A 598 12.64 -11.47 -7.18
CA TYR A 598 12.62 -11.92 -8.58
C TYR A 598 11.50 -12.92 -8.86
N ALA A 599 11.05 -13.68 -7.85
CA ALA A 599 9.89 -14.56 -8.00
C ALA A 599 8.61 -13.75 -8.28
N PHE A 600 8.40 -12.63 -7.60
CA PHE A 600 7.19 -11.81 -7.73
C PHE A 600 7.28 -10.77 -8.85
N ARG A 601 8.44 -10.12 -9.02
CA ARG A 601 8.65 -9.02 -9.97
C ARG A 601 9.23 -9.47 -11.31
N GLY A 602 9.71 -10.71 -11.41
CA GLY A 602 10.43 -11.19 -12.58
C GLY A 602 11.78 -10.49 -12.77
N ASN A 603 12.36 -10.61 -13.97
CA ASN A 603 13.70 -10.07 -14.29
C ASN A 603 13.66 -8.63 -14.83
N GLY A 604 12.68 -7.83 -14.40
CA GLY A 604 12.54 -6.43 -14.80
C GLY A 604 13.62 -5.52 -14.22
N LYS A 605 13.52 -4.22 -14.52
CA LYS A 605 14.33 -3.21 -13.82
C LYS A 605 13.93 -3.21 -12.34
N GLU A 606 14.92 -3.34 -11.46
CA GLU A 606 14.67 -3.32 -10.02
C GLU A 606 14.32 -1.93 -9.52
N ASP A 607 13.49 -1.91 -8.49
CA ASP A 607 13.04 -0.74 -7.73
C ASP A 607 13.81 -0.58 -6.40
N PHE A 608 14.91 -1.32 -6.19
CA PHE A 608 15.82 -1.18 -5.04
C PHE A 608 17.27 -0.91 -5.48
N ASP A 609 18.10 -0.41 -4.57
CA ASP A 609 19.52 -0.14 -4.79
C ASP A 609 20.37 -1.44 -4.74
N ARG A 610 20.86 -1.90 -5.91
CA ARG A 610 21.71 -3.09 -6.04
C ARG A 610 22.99 -3.02 -5.19
N GLU A 611 23.64 -1.86 -5.12
CA GLU A 611 24.89 -1.70 -4.38
C GLU A 611 24.63 -1.74 -2.87
N ALA A 612 23.50 -1.16 -2.43
CA ALA A 612 23.04 -1.30 -1.05
C ALA A 612 22.77 -2.78 -0.71
N LEU A 613 22.06 -3.53 -1.56
CA LEU A 613 21.82 -4.96 -1.35
C LEU A 613 23.13 -5.74 -1.24
N LYS A 614 24.07 -5.50 -2.17
CA LYS A 614 25.38 -6.17 -2.15
C LYS A 614 26.11 -5.89 -0.83
N PHE A 615 26.14 -4.64 -0.39
CA PHE A 615 26.74 -4.26 0.89
C PHE A 615 26.06 -4.97 2.07
N LEU A 616 24.73 -5.03 2.11
CA LEU A 616 23.97 -5.71 3.15
C LEU A 616 24.35 -7.19 3.24
N VAL A 617 24.36 -7.90 2.10
CA VAL A 617 24.72 -9.31 2.05
C VAL A 617 26.16 -9.54 2.53
N ASP A 618 27.12 -8.75 2.05
CA ASP A 618 28.52 -8.86 2.46
C ASP A 618 28.72 -8.56 3.95
N HIS A 619 28.06 -7.52 4.46
CA HIS A 619 28.12 -7.10 5.86
C HIS A 619 27.54 -8.18 6.77
N PHE A 620 26.31 -8.63 6.51
CA PHE A 620 25.64 -9.58 7.38
C PHE A 620 26.18 -11.00 7.28
N THR A 621 26.82 -11.37 6.18
CA THR A 621 27.63 -12.60 6.12
C THR A 621 28.76 -12.54 7.16
N LYS A 622 29.47 -11.41 7.24
CA LYS A 622 30.54 -11.21 8.25
C LYS A 622 29.99 -11.15 9.66
N VAL A 623 28.87 -10.46 9.87
CA VAL A 623 28.20 -10.39 11.18
C VAL A 623 27.81 -11.80 11.64
N ARG A 624 27.13 -12.59 10.82
CA ARG A 624 26.70 -13.95 11.17
C ARG A 624 27.86 -14.84 11.62
N MET A 625 29.02 -14.74 10.95
CA MET A 625 30.23 -15.47 11.33
C MET A 625 30.73 -15.13 12.75
N LYS A 626 30.51 -13.91 13.25
CA LYS A 626 30.86 -13.55 14.64
C LYS A 626 30.04 -14.33 15.68
N TYR A 627 28.84 -14.76 15.31
CA TYR A 627 27.87 -15.42 16.19
C TYR A 627 27.70 -16.92 15.90
N VAL A 628 28.70 -17.55 15.26
CA VAL A 628 28.64 -18.96 14.84
C VAL A 628 28.33 -19.94 16.00
N GLU A 629 28.67 -19.58 17.24
CA GLU A 629 28.37 -20.37 18.44
C GLU A 629 26.87 -20.46 18.76
N TYR A 630 26.07 -19.46 18.33
CA TYR A 630 24.62 -19.42 18.51
C TYR A 630 23.86 -19.86 17.26
N ASP A 631 24.56 -20.05 16.15
CA ASP A 631 23.93 -20.34 14.87
C ASP A 631 23.24 -21.71 14.89
N VAL A 632 21.95 -21.74 14.54
CA VAL A 632 21.18 -22.98 14.45
C VAL A 632 21.79 -23.93 13.41
N GLY A 633 22.46 -23.40 12.38
CA GLY A 633 23.20 -24.21 11.40
C GLY A 633 22.32 -25.18 10.60
N MET A 634 21.01 -24.90 10.50
CA MET A 634 20.02 -25.74 9.83
C MET A 634 20.31 -25.80 8.32
N LYS A 635 20.62 -27.00 7.81
CA LYS A 635 21.00 -27.22 6.40
C LYS A 635 19.84 -27.65 5.50
N TYR A 636 18.80 -28.22 6.07
CA TYR A 636 17.67 -28.80 5.34
C TYR A 636 16.37 -28.60 6.13
N PRO A 637 15.22 -28.55 5.46
CA PRO A 637 13.91 -28.52 6.13
C PRO A 637 13.71 -29.67 7.13
N ASP A 638 13.04 -29.38 8.24
CA ASP A 638 12.71 -30.36 9.27
C ASP A 638 11.25 -30.83 9.16
N SER A 639 11.05 -31.98 8.52
CA SER A 639 9.72 -32.57 8.30
C SER A 639 9.05 -33.05 9.59
N ARG A 640 9.78 -33.22 10.70
CA ARG A 640 9.19 -33.66 11.98
C ARG A 640 8.23 -32.62 12.54
N ILE A 641 8.44 -31.35 12.22
CA ILE A 641 7.59 -30.24 12.68
C ILE A 641 6.23 -30.29 12.00
N ILE A 642 6.11 -30.83 10.78
CA ILE A 642 4.83 -30.98 10.08
C ILE A 642 3.86 -31.84 10.92
N PHE A 643 4.38 -32.85 11.61
CA PHE A 643 3.57 -33.78 12.41
C PHE A 643 3.49 -33.37 13.88
N SER A 644 4.62 -33.00 14.49
CA SER A 644 4.66 -32.65 15.92
C SER A 644 4.14 -31.24 16.20
N GLN A 645 4.17 -30.35 15.20
CA GLN A 645 3.88 -28.92 15.30
C GLN A 645 4.74 -28.14 16.31
N ILE A 646 5.78 -28.79 16.86
CA ILE A 646 6.70 -28.18 17.82
C ILE A 646 7.65 -27.26 17.06
N PRO A 647 7.68 -25.94 17.35
CA PRO A 647 8.63 -25.05 16.72
C PRO A 647 10.09 -25.48 16.99
N GLY A 648 10.99 -25.30 16.03
CA GLY A 648 12.37 -25.81 16.10
C GLY A 648 13.14 -25.38 17.35
N GLY A 649 12.96 -24.14 17.81
CA GLY A 649 13.58 -23.65 19.06
C GLY A 649 13.10 -24.40 20.31
N MET A 650 11.80 -24.75 20.36
CA MET A 650 11.25 -25.57 21.44
C MET A 650 11.76 -27.00 21.35
N TYR A 651 11.84 -27.57 20.15
CA TYR A 651 12.37 -28.92 19.94
C TYR A 651 13.82 -29.04 20.46
N SER A 652 14.68 -28.09 20.10
CA SER A 652 16.07 -28.05 20.57
C SER A 652 16.18 -27.89 22.08
N ASN A 653 15.32 -27.06 22.69
CA ASN A 653 15.25 -26.92 24.15
C ASN A 653 14.79 -28.20 24.85
N LEU A 654 13.74 -28.85 24.35
CA LEU A 654 13.27 -30.13 24.86
C LEU A 654 14.36 -31.20 24.77
N LEU A 655 15.06 -31.28 23.63
CA LEU A 655 16.19 -32.19 23.44
C LEU A 655 17.31 -31.91 24.45
N LYS A 656 17.67 -30.64 24.66
CA LYS A 656 18.69 -30.25 25.66
C LYS A 656 18.27 -30.68 27.07
N GLN A 657 17.03 -30.44 27.47
CA GLN A 657 16.51 -30.86 28.78
C GLN A 657 16.55 -32.38 28.94
N LEU A 658 16.18 -33.14 27.90
CA LEU A 658 16.28 -34.60 27.90
C LEU A 658 17.74 -35.08 28.01
N LYS A 659 18.68 -34.42 27.31
CA LYS A 659 20.13 -34.71 27.40
C LYS A 659 20.68 -34.47 28.80
N GLU A 660 20.36 -33.33 29.40
CA GLU A 660 20.80 -32.97 30.75
C GLU A 660 20.31 -33.99 31.80
N GLN A 661 19.12 -34.56 31.57
CA GLN A 661 18.54 -35.60 32.43
C GLN A 661 18.90 -37.04 32.00
N ARG A 662 19.70 -37.22 30.94
CA ARG A 662 20.06 -38.53 30.35
C ARG A 662 18.84 -39.37 29.92
N MET A 663 17.79 -38.70 29.46
CA MET A 663 16.49 -39.28 29.05
C MET A 663 16.20 -39.18 27.55
N GLU A 664 17.24 -39.03 26.73
CA GLU A 664 17.14 -38.85 25.27
C GLU A 664 16.31 -39.94 24.57
N HIS A 665 16.37 -41.17 25.08
CA HIS A 665 15.62 -42.33 24.60
C HIS A 665 14.08 -42.19 24.73
N LEU A 666 13.59 -41.19 25.45
CA LEU A 666 12.16 -40.90 25.60
C LEU A 666 11.63 -39.89 24.57
N LEU A 667 12.49 -39.26 23.77
CA LEU A 667 12.11 -38.17 22.87
C LEU A 667 10.92 -38.52 21.98
N ASP A 668 10.95 -39.67 21.29
CA ASP A 668 9.87 -40.07 20.38
C ASP A 668 8.53 -40.20 21.10
N LYS A 669 8.54 -40.77 22.32
CA LYS A 669 7.33 -40.88 23.16
C LYS A 669 6.80 -39.51 23.59
N VAL A 670 7.69 -38.55 23.87
CA VAL A 670 7.29 -37.18 24.22
C VAL A 670 6.65 -36.49 23.00
N LEU A 671 7.24 -36.65 21.81
CA LEU A 671 6.69 -36.10 20.57
C LEU A 671 5.31 -36.68 20.23
N GLU A 672 5.08 -37.97 20.51
CA GLU A 672 3.77 -38.61 20.37
C GLU A 672 2.73 -38.11 21.40
N GLU A 673 3.18 -37.72 22.60
CA GLU A 673 2.31 -37.23 23.67
C GLU A 673 1.94 -35.75 23.50
N VAL A 674 2.76 -34.95 22.83
CA VAL A 674 2.51 -33.51 22.62
C VAL A 674 1.15 -33.22 21.96
N PRO A 675 0.77 -33.86 20.83
CA PRO A 675 -0.54 -33.63 20.22
C PRO A 675 -1.72 -34.02 21.13
N ARG A 676 -1.51 -34.99 22.04
CA ARG A 676 -2.54 -35.41 23.01
C ARG A 676 -2.70 -34.37 24.11
N VAL A 677 -1.60 -33.85 24.66
CA VAL A 677 -1.65 -32.75 25.62
C VAL A 677 -2.22 -31.48 25.00
N GLN A 678 -1.84 -31.18 23.75
CA GLN A 678 -2.40 -30.05 23.01
C GLN A 678 -3.92 -30.18 22.86
N LYS A 679 -4.42 -31.37 22.49
CA LYS A 679 -5.86 -31.66 22.43
C LYS A 679 -6.53 -31.46 23.79
N ASP A 680 -5.97 -32.04 24.84
CA ASP A 680 -6.56 -32.01 26.18
C ASP A 680 -6.59 -30.57 26.74
N LEU A 681 -5.69 -29.69 26.28
CA LEU A 681 -5.68 -28.26 26.62
C LEU A 681 -6.49 -27.38 25.66
N GLY A 682 -7.34 -27.96 24.79
CA GLY A 682 -8.23 -27.18 23.93
C GLY A 682 -7.56 -26.64 22.66
N TYR A 683 -6.55 -27.34 22.14
CA TYR A 683 -5.83 -27.03 20.91
C TYR A 683 -5.18 -25.64 20.84
N PRO A 684 -4.41 -25.17 21.84
CA PRO A 684 -3.69 -23.90 21.68
C PRO A 684 -2.70 -23.96 20.51
N PRO A 685 -2.53 -22.85 19.74
CA PRO A 685 -1.36 -22.69 18.88
C PRO A 685 -0.07 -22.89 19.70
N LEU A 686 0.90 -23.65 19.18
CA LEU A 686 2.15 -23.94 19.89
C LEU A 686 3.18 -22.83 19.67
N VAL A 687 3.00 -21.71 20.37
CA VAL A 687 3.90 -20.55 20.40
C VAL A 687 4.35 -20.29 21.84
N THR A 688 5.41 -19.51 22.08
CA THR A 688 5.72 -19.10 23.45
C THR A 688 4.55 -18.28 24.05
N PRO A 689 3.97 -18.67 25.20
CA PRO A 689 4.46 -19.67 26.15
C PRO A 689 3.77 -21.05 26.09
N THR A 690 2.70 -21.19 25.31
CA THR A 690 1.88 -22.42 25.22
C THR A 690 2.67 -23.63 24.73
N SER A 691 3.65 -23.41 23.85
CA SER A 691 4.56 -24.45 23.36
C SER A 691 5.34 -25.07 24.52
N GLN A 692 5.96 -24.26 25.39
CA GLN A 692 6.66 -24.77 26.58
C GLN A 692 5.71 -25.47 27.56
N ILE A 693 4.51 -24.94 27.78
CA ILE A 693 3.51 -25.55 28.67
C ILE A 693 3.16 -26.96 28.19
N VAL A 694 2.80 -27.09 26.91
CA VAL A 694 2.42 -28.37 26.31
C VAL A 694 3.60 -29.36 26.31
N GLY A 695 4.80 -28.92 25.91
CA GLY A 695 5.96 -29.80 25.82
C GLY A 695 6.45 -30.33 27.16
N VAL A 696 6.54 -29.45 28.17
CA VAL A 696 6.95 -29.86 29.52
C VAL A 696 5.90 -30.79 30.12
N GLN A 697 4.61 -30.50 29.94
CA GLN A 697 3.56 -31.39 30.42
C GLN A 697 3.57 -32.75 29.70
N ALA A 698 3.84 -32.79 28.39
CA ALA A 698 4.01 -34.03 27.64
C ALA A 698 5.20 -34.85 28.15
N PHE A 699 6.34 -34.21 28.43
CA PHE A 699 7.48 -34.86 29.04
C PHE A 699 7.13 -35.48 30.41
N LEU A 700 6.48 -34.71 31.28
CA LEU A 700 6.05 -35.20 32.60
C LEU A 700 5.07 -36.37 32.48
N ASN A 701 4.15 -36.33 31.51
CA ASN A 701 3.21 -37.40 31.24
C ASN A 701 3.92 -38.71 30.85
N VAL A 702 4.97 -38.64 30.04
CA VAL A 702 5.76 -39.82 29.62
C VAL A 702 6.56 -40.41 30.77
N VAL A 703 7.13 -39.58 31.64
CA VAL A 703 7.99 -40.04 32.74
C VAL A 703 7.18 -40.56 33.93
N TYR A 704 6.10 -39.88 34.30
CA TYR A 704 5.37 -40.13 35.55
C TYR A 704 3.95 -40.67 35.36
N GLY A 705 3.45 -40.74 34.13
CA GLY A 705 2.05 -41.04 33.81
C GLY A 705 1.24 -39.77 33.52
N ARG A 706 0.20 -39.90 32.68
CA ARG A 706 -0.59 -38.75 32.18
C ARG A 706 -1.19 -37.95 33.33
N TYR A 707 -0.79 -36.68 33.44
CA TYR A 707 -1.27 -35.72 34.43
C TYR A 707 -1.10 -36.16 35.90
N GLU A 708 -0.17 -37.05 36.21
CA GLU A 708 0.19 -37.39 37.59
C GLU A 708 1.02 -36.27 38.25
N ARG A 709 1.84 -35.59 37.45
CA ARG A 709 2.51 -34.33 37.82
C ARG A 709 2.07 -33.23 36.87
N ILE A 710 1.55 -32.14 37.40
CA ILE A 710 1.02 -31.01 36.64
C ILE A 710 1.76 -29.74 37.07
N THR A 711 2.31 -29.01 36.10
CA THR A 711 3.04 -27.76 36.36
C THR A 711 2.10 -26.63 36.79
N ASN A 712 2.64 -25.59 37.43
CA ASN A 712 1.84 -24.43 37.80
C ASN A 712 1.34 -23.66 36.57
N GLU A 713 2.13 -23.64 35.51
CA GLU A 713 1.77 -23.01 34.23
C GLU A 713 0.58 -23.74 33.58
N THR A 714 0.58 -25.09 33.57
CA THR A 714 -0.57 -25.87 33.11
C THR A 714 -1.81 -25.60 33.99
N LYS A 715 -1.64 -25.53 35.31
CA LYS A 715 -2.76 -25.18 36.21
C LYS A 715 -3.31 -23.78 35.93
N ASN A 716 -2.43 -22.80 35.75
CA ASN A 716 -2.82 -21.42 35.45
C ASN A 716 -3.50 -21.28 34.08
N TYR A 717 -3.04 -22.05 33.09
CA TYR A 717 -3.70 -22.20 31.79
C TYR A 717 -5.12 -22.73 31.97
N VAL A 718 -5.29 -23.84 32.71
CA VAL A 718 -6.61 -24.44 32.94
C VAL A 718 -7.52 -23.53 33.76
N LYS A 719 -6.98 -22.68 34.64
CA LYS A 719 -7.72 -21.64 35.36
C LYS A 719 -8.20 -20.50 34.45
N GLY A 720 -7.74 -20.41 33.21
CA GLY A 720 -8.06 -19.34 32.27
C GLY A 720 -7.14 -18.11 32.38
N LEU A 721 -6.07 -18.16 33.18
CA LEU A 721 -5.20 -17.00 33.46
C LEU A 721 -4.34 -16.55 32.27
N TYR A 722 -4.27 -17.36 31.21
CA TYR A 722 -3.62 -16.98 29.94
C TYR A 722 -4.63 -16.49 28.89
N GLY A 723 -5.93 -16.63 29.13
CA GLY A 723 -7.00 -16.38 28.16
C GLY A 723 -7.79 -17.64 27.82
N ARG A 724 -8.70 -17.50 26.86
CA ARG A 724 -9.62 -18.54 26.40
C ARG A 724 -8.95 -19.44 25.36
N PRO A 725 -8.91 -20.76 25.57
CA PRO A 725 -8.41 -21.69 24.56
C PRO A 725 -9.33 -21.75 23.33
N PRO A 726 -8.80 -22.10 22.14
CA PRO A 726 -9.61 -22.21 20.91
C PRO A 726 -10.76 -23.20 20.99
N ALA A 727 -10.63 -24.25 21.80
CA ALA A 727 -11.65 -25.23 22.09
C ALA A 727 -11.74 -25.56 23.60
N PRO A 728 -12.83 -26.18 24.06
CA PRO A 728 -12.96 -26.62 25.45
C PRO A 728 -11.79 -27.53 25.87
N ILE A 729 -11.29 -27.30 27.08
CA ILE A 729 -10.32 -28.16 27.77
C ILE A 729 -11.00 -29.49 28.12
N ASP A 730 -10.24 -30.57 28.13
CA ASP A 730 -10.72 -31.89 28.54
C ASP A 730 -11.42 -31.81 29.93
N PRO A 731 -12.68 -32.25 30.05
CA PRO A 731 -13.44 -32.13 31.29
C PRO A 731 -12.84 -32.90 32.47
N GLU A 732 -12.16 -34.02 32.23
CA GLU A 732 -11.52 -34.80 33.30
C GLU A 732 -10.27 -34.10 33.81
N LEU A 733 -9.44 -33.58 32.91
CA LEU A 733 -8.28 -32.76 33.25
C LEU A 733 -8.69 -31.50 34.00
N MET A 734 -9.72 -30.80 33.52
CA MET A 734 -10.25 -29.60 34.16
C MET A 734 -10.72 -29.90 35.58
N ARG A 735 -11.48 -31.00 35.78
CA ARG A 735 -11.93 -31.44 37.12
C ARG A 735 -10.76 -31.88 38.01
N LYS A 736 -9.73 -32.54 37.46
CA LYS A 736 -8.52 -32.94 38.22
C LYS A 736 -7.75 -31.73 38.77
N ILE A 737 -7.74 -30.62 38.02
CA ILE A 737 -7.00 -29.40 38.40
C ILE A 737 -7.83 -28.44 39.27
N LEU A 738 -9.10 -28.22 38.92
CA LEU A 738 -9.96 -27.21 39.54
C LEU A 738 -10.92 -27.77 40.60
N GLY A 739 -11.16 -29.08 40.62
CA GLY A 739 -12.22 -29.66 41.44
C GLY A 739 -13.59 -29.12 41.02
N ASP A 740 -14.25 -28.40 41.92
CA ASP A 740 -15.54 -27.74 41.70
C ASP A 740 -15.41 -26.26 41.28
N GLU A 741 -14.19 -25.70 41.28
CA GLU A 741 -13.94 -24.33 40.80
C GLU A 741 -14.12 -24.23 39.29
N LYS A 742 -14.58 -23.06 38.82
CA LYS A 742 -14.69 -22.76 37.38
C LYS A 742 -13.50 -21.94 36.91
N PRO A 743 -13.02 -22.15 35.67
CA PRO A 743 -12.05 -21.24 35.07
C PRO A 743 -12.67 -19.84 34.93
N ILE A 744 -11.82 -18.80 34.96
CA ILE A 744 -12.29 -17.43 34.70
C ILE A 744 -12.82 -17.32 33.26
N ASP A 745 -13.88 -16.55 33.07
CA ASP A 745 -14.54 -16.35 31.77
C ASP A 745 -14.41 -14.91 31.24
N PHE A 746 -13.77 -14.01 31.98
CA PHE A 746 -13.43 -12.64 31.60
C PHE A 746 -11.94 -12.50 31.24
N ARG A 747 -11.48 -11.28 30.89
CA ARG A 747 -10.08 -11.03 30.47
C ARG A 747 -9.16 -11.13 31.70
N PRO A 748 -8.06 -11.91 31.67
CA PRO A 748 -7.25 -12.12 32.88
C PRO A 748 -6.60 -10.87 33.46
N ALA A 749 -6.35 -9.84 32.63
CA ALA A 749 -5.82 -8.57 33.11
C ALA A 749 -6.81 -7.75 33.95
N ASP A 750 -8.10 -8.08 33.93
CA ASP A 750 -9.09 -7.42 34.80
C ASP A 750 -8.91 -7.81 36.28
N LEU A 751 -8.06 -8.81 36.58
CA LEU A 751 -7.64 -9.17 37.94
C LEU A 751 -6.42 -8.35 38.42
N LEU A 752 -5.76 -7.60 37.54
CA LEU A 752 -4.53 -6.90 37.84
C LEU A 752 -4.82 -5.46 38.23
N GLU A 753 -4.50 -5.11 39.48
CA GLU A 753 -4.48 -3.72 39.93
C GLU A 753 -3.35 -2.94 39.24
N PRO A 754 -3.50 -1.62 39.04
CA PRO A 754 -2.43 -0.77 38.49
C PRO A 754 -1.09 -0.95 39.21
N GLU A 755 -0.02 -1.13 38.44
CA GLU A 755 1.28 -1.58 38.96
C GLU A 755 2.33 -0.44 38.99
N LEU A 756 2.21 0.57 38.13
CA LEU A 756 3.28 1.54 37.88
C LEU A 756 3.55 2.47 39.06
N ASP A 757 2.52 2.99 39.72
CA ASP A 757 2.67 3.91 40.85
C ASP A 757 3.36 3.25 42.04
N LYS A 758 3.01 1.98 42.28
CA LYS A 758 3.66 1.16 43.30
C LYS A 758 5.11 0.88 42.93
N ALA A 759 5.34 0.41 41.70
CA ALA A 759 6.69 0.10 41.22
C ALA A 759 7.62 1.32 41.26
N ARG A 760 7.12 2.52 40.90
CA ARG A 760 7.91 3.75 40.94
C ARG A 760 8.35 4.11 42.36
N LYS A 761 7.48 3.93 43.36
CA LYS A 761 7.81 4.15 44.77
C LYS A 761 8.84 3.14 45.28
N GLU A 762 8.71 1.87 44.90
CA GLU A 762 9.61 0.80 45.33
C GLU A 762 11.01 0.88 44.69
N LEU A 763 11.07 1.29 43.42
CA LEU A 763 12.34 1.36 42.67
C LEU A 763 13.12 2.65 42.96
N GLY A 764 12.44 3.74 43.32
CA GLY A 764 13.05 5.02 43.66
C GLY A 764 14.03 5.48 42.57
N ILE A 765 15.30 5.65 42.94
CA ILE A 765 16.37 6.13 42.05
C ILE A 765 16.68 5.17 40.89
N LEU A 766 16.31 3.89 40.96
CA LEU A 766 16.56 2.92 39.89
C LEU A 766 15.60 3.10 38.70
N ALA A 767 14.56 3.92 38.84
CA ALA A 767 13.60 4.25 37.79
C ALA A 767 13.53 5.77 37.57
N GLU A 768 14.66 6.39 37.18
CA GLU A 768 14.72 7.84 36.88
C GLU A 768 13.78 8.22 35.73
N THR A 769 13.60 7.33 34.75
CA THR A 769 12.71 7.53 33.61
C THR A 769 11.66 6.44 33.49
N ASP A 770 10.62 6.71 32.71
CA ASP A 770 9.57 5.74 32.42
C ASP A 770 10.11 4.52 31.67
N GLU A 771 11.12 4.69 30.84
CA GLU A 771 11.82 3.60 30.13
C GLU A 771 12.51 2.64 31.11
N ASP A 772 13.17 3.19 32.14
CA ASP A 772 13.82 2.40 33.20
C ASP A 772 12.78 1.72 34.09
N LEU A 773 11.67 2.41 34.40
CA LEU A 773 10.53 1.81 35.10
C LEU A 773 9.98 0.61 34.32
N LEU A 774 9.77 0.75 33.01
CA LEU A 774 9.29 -0.34 32.14
C LEU A 774 10.28 -1.50 32.09
N ILE A 775 11.60 -1.24 32.00
CA ILE A 775 12.62 -2.29 32.06
C ILE A 775 12.51 -3.08 33.37
N ALA A 776 12.38 -2.40 34.51
CA ALA A 776 12.29 -3.05 35.82
C ALA A 776 10.98 -3.84 35.99
N VAL A 777 9.85 -3.29 35.56
CA VAL A 777 8.53 -3.94 35.69
C VAL A 777 8.42 -5.15 34.78
N ILE A 778 8.87 -5.05 33.52
CA ILE A 778 8.71 -6.10 32.52
C ILE A 778 9.73 -7.23 32.72
N LEU A 779 10.98 -6.91 33.08
CA LEU A 779 12.05 -7.91 33.23
C LEU A 779 12.31 -8.32 34.68
N GLY A 780 11.60 -7.72 35.65
CA GLY A 780 11.73 -8.01 37.06
C GLY A 780 13.17 -7.84 37.55
N GLU A 781 13.69 -8.84 38.27
CA GLU A 781 15.04 -8.83 38.84
C GLU A 781 16.15 -8.65 37.81
N VAL A 782 15.95 -9.08 36.57
CA VAL A 782 16.95 -8.90 35.50
C VAL A 782 17.03 -7.45 35.08
N GLY A 783 15.88 -6.78 34.96
CA GLY A 783 15.81 -5.34 34.71
C GLY A 783 16.42 -4.55 35.86
N LYS A 784 16.06 -4.87 37.11
CA LYS A 784 16.62 -4.21 38.30
C LYS A 784 18.14 -4.31 38.38
N LYS A 785 18.70 -5.51 38.13
CA LYS A 785 20.17 -5.71 38.11
C LYS A 785 20.87 -4.91 37.02
N PHE A 786 20.28 -4.86 35.83
CA PHE A 786 20.81 -4.05 34.74
C PHE A 786 20.80 -2.55 35.07
N LEU A 787 19.69 -2.06 35.64
CA LEU A 787 19.56 -0.65 36.03
C LEU A 787 20.52 -0.29 37.17
N ARG A 788 20.68 -1.16 38.17
CA ARG A 788 21.71 -0.99 39.21
C ARG A 788 23.07 -0.77 38.58
N LYS A 789 23.53 -1.69 37.73
CA LYS A 789 24.83 -1.58 37.05
C LYS A 789 24.95 -0.30 36.21
N LYS A 790 23.92 0.04 35.43
CA LYS A 790 23.84 1.29 34.63
C LYS A 790 24.07 2.52 35.52
N TYR A 791 23.45 2.54 36.71
CA TYR A 791 23.61 3.64 37.64
C TYR A 791 24.93 3.59 38.38
N GLU A 792 25.40 2.45 38.89
CA GLU A 792 26.73 2.30 39.51
C GLU A 792 27.83 2.89 38.63
N GLU A 793 27.81 2.61 37.33
CA GLU A 793 28.76 3.16 36.36
C GLU A 793 28.62 4.68 36.18
N LYS A 794 27.39 5.23 36.26
CA LYS A 794 27.09 6.66 36.12
C LYS A 794 27.45 7.47 37.36
N ILE A 795 27.14 6.96 38.55
CA ILE A 795 27.31 7.68 39.84
C ILE A 795 28.59 7.30 40.60
N GLY A 796 29.28 6.22 40.20
CA GLY A 796 30.54 5.78 40.83
C GLY A 796 30.34 5.09 42.19
N VAL A 797 29.16 4.53 42.43
CA VAL A 797 28.75 3.96 43.71
C VAL A 797 28.67 2.45 43.61
N ASP A 798 29.16 1.73 44.62
CA ASP A 798 28.97 0.28 44.75
C ASP A 798 27.72 -0.01 45.61
N PHE A 799 26.61 -0.43 44.98
CA PHE A 799 25.40 -0.75 45.74
C PHE A 799 25.54 -2.04 46.56
N ASN A 800 26.49 -2.93 46.23
CA ASN A 800 26.75 -4.11 47.08
C ASN A 800 27.40 -3.67 48.40
N TYR A 801 28.22 -2.63 48.39
CA TYR A 801 28.75 -2.02 49.61
C TYR A 801 27.64 -1.37 50.43
N LEU A 802 26.70 -0.64 49.80
CA LEU A 802 25.52 -0.08 50.49
C LEU A 802 24.62 -1.15 51.11
N GLU A 803 24.31 -2.22 50.38
CA GLU A 803 23.52 -3.35 50.91
C GLU A 803 24.30 -4.10 52.03
N SER A 804 25.63 -4.10 52.02
CA SER A 804 26.42 -4.63 53.15
C SER A 804 26.39 -3.73 54.40
N LEU A 805 26.02 -2.45 54.24
CA LEU A 805 25.88 -1.50 55.33
C LEU A 805 24.46 -1.47 55.92
N SER A 806 23.46 -2.08 55.27
CA SER A 806 22.09 -2.11 55.81
C SER A 806 21.96 -2.97 57.08
N ASP A 807 22.92 -3.84 57.37
CA ASP A 807 23.00 -4.57 58.65
C ASP A 807 23.43 -3.67 59.83
N PHE A 808 23.87 -2.42 59.58
CA PHE A 808 24.46 -1.54 60.60
C PHE A 808 23.58 -0.37 61.08
N THR A 809 22.49 -0.02 60.38
CA THR A 809 21.66 1.13 60.80
C THR A 809 20.19 1.00 60.37
N ASP A 810 19.32 0.59 61.30
CA ASP A 810 17.86 0.65 61.11
C ASP A 810 17.32 2.10 61.04
N ASP A 811 18.10 3.10 61.48
CA ASP A 811 17.61 4.48 61.70
C ASP A 811 18.33 5.59 60.89
N MET A 812 19.29 5.27 60.00
CA MET A 812 19.96 6.29 59.18
C MET A 812 19.93 5.94 57.68
N PRO A 813 19.30 6.78 56.83
CA PRO A 813 19.41 6.60 55.38
C PRO A 813 20.84 6.88 54.94
N VAL A 814 21.53 5.85 54.45
CA VAL A 814 22.87 5.96 53.87
C VAL A 814 22.72 6.41 52.42
N TYR A 815 23.17 7.63 52.13
CA TYR A 815 23.28 8.13 50.76
C TYR A 815 24.71 7.93 50.28
N PRO A 816 24.92 7.29 49.12
CA PRO A 816 26.25 7.26 48.54
C PRO A 816 26.61 8.66 48.02
N VAL A 817 27.82 9.12 48.36
CA VAL A 817 28.42 10.35 47.83
C VAL A 817 29.42 10.00 46.75
#